data_AF-A0A2B4RUP4-F1
#
_entry.id   AF-A0A2B4RUP4-F1
#
_cell.length_a   1.000
_cell.length_b   1.000
_cell.length_c   1.000
_cell.angle_alpha   90.00
_cell.angle_beta   90.00
_cell.angle_gamma   90.00
#
_symmetry.space_group_name_H-M   'P 1'
#
loop_
_entity.id
_entity.type
_entity.pdbx_description
1 polymer ?
#
loop_
_entity_poly.entity_id
_entity_poly.type
_entity_poly.pdbx_seq_one_letter_code
_entity_poly.pdbx_strand_id
1 'polypeptide(L)'
;MGESKPDTAERSKLGCKNSKAWSSLSYLKRRELFGTAERNDIVSSKYYKHFALRKIWNPEDRPDDAGHGAIFNVEFSPTGDLLVAACEKHSLLFFDPLSQRLVKTIRSAHGDCVNCVRFLDTRIFVTCSDDTTIALWDSRNLKSKVLSLEGHSNWVKSVEYHRPSGLLVTSAFDDTIRTWDINRYSSIDGFDDQNQRIVLQFSNLIRTKLCPDGSKMIISAIPGNLLVLHNLNLDYLQYDVEGEEYPTWGASESSLVSYASHRWPSKERNALEIVQDFPDECWPWCISSLEVHPHGWCTLARYTCKKSRYEWTVLHDIQDIAEIRGEENTSPLRRLTYSIQEPNVARGYIKEHCFSSDGRIICSPFGNSARILGFSKDCEELATCVQKTPSELCDLKTLISHKHAVVTCRFSPTQSLLSMGCLGGKPGLDDVVKKCRGKNLFFSTDIDSAIREADLIFICGQAPDLKYIESAARRIAEVADGEKIVVEKSTVPVRAAESSKLFYDNGGEQTREGYKAIEALSSVYEHWIPKENVIKTNTWSSELSKLAANAFLAQRISSINAMSAICEATGANVSEVASAIGRDTRIGRHFLQASVGFGGSCFQKDVLNLVYLCEALNLPEVANYWYQVIAMNEYQRRRFASRIVNCLFNTVTDKKIALLGFAFKKNTGDTRESASIYICKYLMDEGAKITVFDPKVEKDQIMLELTQPSISEDPKRVESLITIADDPYKAVQDAHALVVCTEWDEFKSYDYKRIYDSMLKPAFAFDGRMILDHCHLHEIGFQVETIGKVVSSGYMLPLTPPLAPPKEEK
;
A
#
# COMPACT_ATOMS: atom_id res chain seq x y z
N MET A 1 3.78 1.75 -39.22
CA MET A 1 3.85 2.46 -40.52
C MET A 1 3.96 3.95 -40.20
N GLY A 2 4.85 4.74 -40.78
CA GLY A 2 5.95 4.41 -41.68
C GLY A 2 6.25 5.59 -42.61
N GLU A 3 7.40 6.26 -42.41
CA GLU A 3 7.97 7.32 -43.29
C GLU A 3 7.12 8.62 -43.38
N SER A 4 7.63 9.80 -43.78
CA SER A 4 8.97 10.26 -44.19
C SER A 4 9.25 11.70 -43.71
N LYS A 5 10.49 12.21 -43.89
CA LYS A 5 10.82 13.66 -43.91
C LYS A 5 11.09 14.11 -45.36
N PRO A 6 10.69 15.33 -45.72
CA PRO A 6 11.64 16.38 -46.13
C PRO A 6 11.19 17.77 -45.60
N ASP A 7 11.89 18.90 -45.64
CA ASP A 7 13.28 19.37 -45.73
C ASP A 7 13.19 20.91 -45.52
N THR A 8 14.26 21.67 -45.74
CA THR A 8 14.37 23.10 -45.40
C THR A 8 13.95 24.06 -46.51
N ALA A 9 13.36 25.23 -46.18
CA ALA A 9 13.94 26.58 -46.43
C ALA A 9 12.95 27.77 -46.24
N GLU A 10 13.54 28.97 -46.24
CA GLU A 10 12.99 30.32 -46.46
C GLU A 10 12.04 30.98 -45.43
N ARG A 11 12.27 32.29 -45.22
CA ARG A 11 11.43 33.24 -44.49
C ARG A 11 10.85 34.25 -45.49
N SER A 12 9.54 34.45 -45.50
CA SER A 12 8.93 35.64 -46.09
C SER A 12 7.81 36.18 -45.18
N LYS A 13 7.64 37.51 -45.16
CA LYS A 13 6.62 38.19 -44.36
C LYS A 13 5.38 38.45 -45.21
N LEU A 14 4.27 37.78 -44.94
CA LEU A 14 2.95 38.41 -44.79
C LEU A 14 1.97 37.42 -44.15
N GLY A 15 0.86 37.92 -43.58
CA GLY A 15 -0.07 37.09 -42.80
C GLY A 15 -0.89 36.14 -43.67
N CYS A 16 -0.78 34.83 -43.43
CA CYS A 16 -1.72 33.83 -43.91
C CYS A 16 -2.11 32.86 -42.78
N LYS A 17 -3.37 32.41 -42.77
CA LYS A 17 -3.84 31.35 -41.87
C LYS A 17 -3.56 29.99 -42.52
N ASN A 18 -3.32 28.97 -41.68
CA ASN A 18 -2.93 27.60 -42.06
C ASN A 18 -1.45 27.50 -42.53
N SER A 19 -0.73 26.40 -42.30
CA SER A 19 -1.20 25.03 -42.05
C SER A 19 -0.71 24.41 -40.73
N LYS A 20 -1.64 23.80 -39.97
CA LYS A 20 -1.26 22.77 -38.99
C LYS A 20 -0.96 21.48 -39.77
N ALA A 21 0.31 21.15 -39.95
CA ALA A 21 0.71 19.83 -40.40
C ALA A 21 0.15 18.77 -39.45
N TRP A 22 -0.50 17.74 -39.99
CA TRP A 22 -1.19 16.74 -39.19
C TRP A 22 -0.19 15.72 -38.60
N SER A 23 0.41 16.07 -37.47
CA SER A 23 1.07 15.07 -36.61
C SER A 23 0.05 14.05 -36.12
N SER A 24 0.47 12.82 -35.83
CA SER A 24 -0.41 11.77 -35.26
C SER A 24 -1.12 12.26 -33.99
N LEU A 25 -0.43 13.06 -33.17
CA LEU A 25 -0.96 13.72 -31.97
C LEU A 25 -2.11 14.71 -32.29
N SER A 26 -2.02 15.44 -33.41
CA SER A 26 -3.07 16.38 -33.84
C SER A 26 -4.23 15.71 -34.59
N TYR A 27 -3.97 14.57 -35.25
CA TYR A 27 -5.02 13.69 -35.76
C TYR A 27 -5.82 13.09 -34.61
N LEU A 28 -5.13 12.56 -33.58
CA LEU A 28 -5.75 12.12 -32.32
C LEU A 28 -6.51 13.26 -31.65
N LYS A 29 -5.88 14.41 -31.35
CA LYS A 29 -6.57 15.52 -30.67
C LYS A 29 -7.81 16.04 -31.45
N ARG A 30 -7.88 15.86 -32.79
CA ARG A 30 -9.12 16.13 -33.56
C ARG A 30 -10.12 14.95 -33.59
N ARG A 31 -9.66 13.69 -33.56
CA ARG A 31 -10.49 12.47 -33.39
C ARG A 31 -11.17 12.43 -32.02
N GLU A 32 -10.49 12.93 -30.99
CA GLU A 32 -11.03 13.07 -29.62
C GLU A 32 -12.04 14.21 -29.54
N LEU A 33 -11.62 15.44 -29.87
CA LEU A 33 -12.45 16.65 -29.64
C LEU A 33 -13.69 16.78 -30.55
N PHE A 34 -13.77 16.05 -31.67
CA PHE A 34 -14.84 16.22 -32.67
C PHE A 34 -15.50 14.90 -33.13
N GLY A 35 -15.36 13.82 -32.35
CA GLY A 35 -16.20 12.61 -32.36
C GLY A 35 -16.76 12.10 -33.69
N THR A 36 -16.06 11.16 -34.35
CA THR A 36 -16.69 10.29 -35.36
C THR A 36 -17.70 9.36 -34.69
N ALA A 37 -18.96 9.41 -35.10
CA ALA A 37 -20.13 9.00 -34.33
C ALA A 37 -20.27 7.50 -33.95
N GLU A 38 -19.40 6.61 -34.43
CA GLU A 38 -19.41 5.18 -34.06
C GLU A 38 -18.02 4.71 -33.57
N ARG A 39 -17.71 4.97 -32.30
CA ARG A 39 -16.52 4.41 -31.63
C ARG A 39 -16.75 2.96 -31.23
N ASN A 40 -16.21 2.03 -32.01
CA ASN A 40 -16.04 0.61 -31.63
C ASN A 40 -14.84 0.39 -30.68
N ASP A 41 -14.41 1.42 -29.96
CA ASP A 41 -13.38 1.42 -28.90
C ASP A 41 -13.66 0.45 -27.73
N ILE A 42 -14.87 -0.12 -27.71
CA ILE A 42 -15.33 -1.26 -26.91
C ILE A 42 -14.27 -2.38 -26.84
N VAL A 43 -13.43 -2.56 -27.86
CA VAL A 43 -12.38 -3.58 -27.87
C VAL A 43 -11.20 -3.21 -26.95
N SER A 44 -10.71 -1.95 -26.97
CA SER A 44 -9.59 -1.52 -26.12
C SER A 44 -10.00 -1.50 -24.65
N SER A 45 -11.20 -0.99 -24.35
CA SER A 45 -11.73 -1.08 -22.99
C SER A 45 -11.89 -2.53 -22.56
N LYS A 46 -12.47 -3.41 -23.40
CA LYS A 46 -12.49 -4.87 -23.13
C LYS A 46 -11.12 -5.53 -23.01
N TYR A 47 -10.02 -4.96 -23.52
CA TYR A 47 -8.69 -5.49 -23.22
C TYR A 47 -8.25 -5.09 -21.82
N TYR A 48 -8.27 -3.79 -21.50
CA TYR A 48 -7.90 -3.29 -20.17
C TYR A 48 -8.72 -3.94 -19.05
N LYS A 49 -10.01 -4.13 -19.30
CA LYS A 49 -10.99 -4.77 -18.41
C LYS A 49 -10.87 -6.30 -18.34
N HIS A 50 -9.82 -6.88 -18.95
CA HIS A 50 -9.56 -8.33 -19.06
C HIS A 50 -8.06 -8.75 -19.03
N PHE A 51 -7.11 -7.89 -18.63
CA PHE A 51 -5.71 -8.31 -18.40
C PHE A 51 -5.62 -9.44 -17.35
N ALA A 52 -4.69 -10.36 -17.53
CA ALA A 52 -4.37 -11.36 -16.51
C ALA A 52 -2.86 -11.42 -16.34
N LEU A 53 -2.37 -11.46 -15.10
CA LEU A 53 -1.02 -11.98 -14.90
C LEU A 53 -0.96 -13.40 -15.46
N ARG A 54 0.08 -13.69 -16.22
CA ARG A 54 0.34 -15.03 -16.75
C ARG A 54 1.30 -15.85 -15.89
N LYS A 55 2.17 -15.19 -15.13
CA LYS A 55 3.31 -15.82 -14.46
C LYS A 55 3.92 -14.92 -13.38
N ILE A 56 4.31 -15.50 -12.25
CA ILE A 56 5.21 -14.88 -11.28
C ILE A 56 6.61 -15.47 -11.52
N TRP A 57 7.65 -14.64 -11.58
CA TRP A 57 9.04 -15.12 -11.55
C TRP A 57 9.53 -15.14 -10.11
N ASN A 58 10.07 -16.28 -9.66
CA ASN A 58 10.52 -16.50 -8.29
C ASN A 58 12.02 -16.84 -8.27
N PRO A 59 12.86 -16.15 -7.48
CA PRO A 59 14.28 -16.49 -7.38
C PRO A 59 14.56 -17.91 -6.88
N GLU A 60 13.65 -18.50 -6.09
CA GLU A 60 13.77 -19.84 -5.53
C GLU A 60 13.88 -20.95 -6.61
N ASP A 61 13.50 -20.66 -7.87
CA ASP A 61 13.61 -21.58 -9.02
C ASP A 61 15.08 -21.80 -9.48
N ARG A 62 16.07 -21.06 -8.93
CA ARG A 62 17.51 -21.29 -9.14
C ARG A 62 18.31 -21.02 -7.85
N PRO A 63 18.99 -22.02 -7.26
CA PRO A 63 19.59 -21.88 -5.92
C PRO A 63 20.91 -21.10 -5.85
N ASP A 64 21.45 -20.59 -6.97
CA ASP A 64 22.78 -19.95 -7.05
C ASP A 64 22.80 -18.50 -6.53
N ASP A 65 22.86 -18.39 -5.21
CA ASP A 65 23.44 -17.34 -4.34
C ASP A 65 23.33 -15.83 -4.68
N ALA A 66 23.22 -15.03 -3.62
CA ALA A 66 23.00 -13.58 -3.61
C ALA A 66 21.77 -13.11 -4.45
N GLY A 67 20.57 -13.34 -3.92
CA GLY A 67 19.32 -12.86 -4.50
C GLY A 67 19.21 -11.33 -4.56
N HIS A 68 18.53 -10.81 -5.60
CA HIS A 68 18.53 -9.41 -6.04
C HIS A 68 17.88 -8.37 -5.09
N GLY A 69 17.15 -8.83 -4.06
CA GLY A 69 16.38 -7.96 -3.15
C GLY A 69 15.14 -7.35 -3.82
N ALA A 70 14.65 -6.24 -3.32
CA ALA A 70 13.50 -5.55 -3.88
C ALA A 70 13.76 -4.99 -5.29
N ILE A 71 12.74 -4.96 -6.16
CA ILE A 71 12.82 -4.36 -7.50
C ILE A 71 12.21 -2.95 -7.47
N PHE A 72 13.00 -1.97 -7.90
CA PHE A 72 12.82 -0.54 -7.62
C PHE A 72 12.34 0.28 -8.83
N ASN A 73 12.80 -0.06 -10.03
CA ASN A 73 12.28 0.47 -11.29
C ASN A 73 12.19 -0.65 -12.34
N VAL A 74 11.22 -0.55 -13.26
CA VAL A 74 11.13 -1.40 -14.45
C VAL A 74 10.85 -0.54 -15.69
N GLU A 75 11.62 -0.73 -16.76
CA GLU A 75 11.46 0.01 -18.02
C GLU A 75 11.54 -0.94 -19.22
N PHE A 76 10.61 -0.76 -20.15
CA PHE A 76 10.62 -1.46 -21.44
C PHE A 76 11.44 -0.67 -22.46
N SER A 77 12.11 -1.40 -23.35
CA SER A 77 12.54 -0.86 -24.64
C SER A 77 11.37 -0.21 -25.39
N PRO A 78 11.57 0.85 -26.20
CA PRO A 78 10.51 1.47 -27.02
C PRO A 78 9.82 0.50 -28.00
N THR A 79 10.48 -0.62 -28.33
CA THR A 79 9.97 -1.73 -29.15
C THR A 79 9.21 -2.78 -28.35
N GLY A 80 9.33 -2.81 -27.01
CA GLY A 80 8.68 -3.77 -26.11
C GLY A 80 9.24 -5.19 -26.16
N ASP A 81 10.36 -5.42 -26.84
CA ASP A 81 11.05 -6.71 -27.02
C ASP A 81 12.02 -7.04 -25.87
N LEU A 82 12.46 -6.03 -25.13
CA LEU A 82 13.29 -6.15 -23.93
C LEU A 82 12.66 -5.41 -22.75
N LEU A 83 12.71 -6.04 -21.57
CA LEU A 83 12.35 -5.47 -20.26
C LEU A 83 13.58 -5.47 -19.34
N VAL A 84 13.86 -4.33 -18.70
CA VAL A 84 14.97 -4.17 -17.74
C VAL A 84 14.40 -3.80 -16.37
N ALA A 85 14.94 -4.42 -15.31
CA ALA A 85 14.53 -4.19 -13.93
C ALA A 85 15.73 -3.79 -13.04
N ALA A 86 15.60 -2.63 -12.38
CA ALA A 86 16.55 -2.10 -11.40
C ALA A 86 16.26 -2.65 -10.00
N CYS A 87 17.30 -3.08 -9.27
CA CYS A 87 17.17 -3.81 -8.03
C CYS A 87 17.89 -3.15 -6.84
N GLU A 88 17.56 -3.62 -5.64
CA GLU A 88 18.21 -3.30 -4.36
C GLU A 88 19.69 -3.59 -4.36
N LYS A 89 20.05 -4.84 -4.64
CA LYS A 89 21.43 -5.30 -4.52
C LYS A 89 22.17 -5.02 -5.82
N HIS A 90 22.29 -3.72 -6.14
CA HIS A 90 23.15 -3.13 -7.17
C HIS A 90 23.04 -3.77 -8.57
N SER A 91 21.93 -4.47 -8.85
CA SER A 91 21.81 -5.37 -9.99
C SER A 91 20.75 -4.94 -11.00
N LEU A 92 20.97 -5.31 -12.26
CA LEU A 92 20.00 -5.23 -13.34
C LEU A 92 19.58 -6.64 -13.77
N LEU A 93 18.28 -6.86 -13.91
CA LEU A 93 17.68 -8.09 -14.48
C LEU A 93 17.08 -7.78 -15.84
N PHE A 94 17.36 -8.64 -16.83
CA PHE A 94 16.92 -8.48 -18.22
C PHE A 94 16.01 -9.64 -18.58
N PHE A 95 14.79 -9.33 -19.03
CA PHE A 95 13.77 -10.31 -19.37
C PHE A 95 13.32 -10.16 -20.83
N ASP A 96 13.08 -11.29 -21.47
CA ASP A 96 12.26 -11.41 -22.68
C ASP A 96 10.79 -11.37 -22.24
N PRO A 97 10.00 -10.34 -22.61
CA PRO A 97 8.61 -10.21 -22.19
C PRO A 97 7.68 -11.29 -22.78
N LEU A 98 7.99 -11.78 -23.98
CA LEU A 98 7.14 -12.72 -24.73
C LEU A 98 7.34 -14.16 -24.24
N SER A 99 8.59 -14.62 -24.08
CA SER A 99 8.84 -15.94 -23.49
C SER A 99 8.79 -15.95 -21.95
N GLN A 100 8.75 -14.75 -21.33
CA GLN A 100 8.69 -14.55 -19.88
C GLN A 100 9.86 -15.24 -19.16
N ARG A 101 11.07 -15.09 -19.71
CA ARG A 101 12.31 -15.69 -19.22
C ARG A 101 13.33 -14.61 -18.88
N LEU A 102 14.06 -14.83 -17.78
CA LEU A 102 15.28 -14.09 -17.48
C LEU A 102 16.34 -14.42 -18.54
N VAL A 103 16.70 -13.42 -19.34
CA VAL A 103 17.72 -13.51 -20.39
C VAL A 103 19.12 -13.29 -19.79
N LYS A 104 19.26 -12.31 -18.89
CA LYS A 104 20.55 -11.97 -18.26
C LYS A 104 20.38 -11.30 -16.90
N THR A 105 21.39 -11.44 -16.05
CA THR A 105 21.59 -10.62 -14.84
C THR A 105 22.94 -9.92 -14.91
N ILE A 106 23.01 -8.66 -14.49
CA ILE A 106 24.24 -7.95 -14.14
C ILE A 106 24.20 -7.74 -12.62
N ARG A 107 25.07 -8.42 -11.86
CA ARG A 107 25.04 -8.41 -10.37
C ARG A 107 25.63 -7.12 -9.74
N SER A 108 26.44 -6.40 -10.50
CA SER A 108 27.12 -5.16 -10.07
C SER A 108 27.06 -4.14 -11.22
N ALA A 109 25.86 -3.59 -11.45
CA ALA A 109 25.64 -2.51 -12.41
C ALA A 109 26.07 -1.14 -11.84
N HIS A 110 25.95 -1.00 -10.52
CA HIS A 110 26.29 0.16 -9.71
C HIS A 110 26.99 -0.29 -8.41
N GLY A 111 27.47 0.65 -7.60
CA GLY A 111 28.00 0.39 -6.26
C GLY A 111 26.91 0.19 -5.20
N ASP A 112 25.71 0.73 -5.43
CA ASP A 112 24.58 0.70 -4.50
C ASP A 112 23.25 0.51 -5.26
N CYS A 113 22.12 0.65 -4.56
CA CYS A 113 20.75 0.56 -5.02
C CYS A 113 20.50 1.25 -6.35
N VAL A 114 19.94 0.55 -7.34
CA VAL A 114 19.60 1.15 -8.65
C VAL A 114 18.19 1.75 -8.58
N ASN A 115 18.06 3.06 -8.84
CA ASN A 115 16.84 3.84 -8.64
C ASN A 115 15.94 3.96 -9.86
N CYS A 116 16.51 3.94 -11.07
CA CYS A 116 15.81 4.25 -12.31
C CYS A 116 16.52 3.60 -13.51
N VAL A 117 15.75 3.26 -14.55
CA VAL A 117 16.20 2.89 -15.89
C VAL A 117 15.40 3.74 -16.88
N ARG A 118 16.07 4.30 -17.90
CA ARG A 118 15.42 5.10 -18.95
C ARG A 118 16.01 4.79 -20.33
N PHE A 119 15.21 4.29 -21.25
CA PHE A 119 15.64 4.11 -22.65
C PHE A 119 15.66 5.46 -23.39
N LEU A 120 16.75 5.73 -24.10
CA LEU A 120 16.89 6.89 -24.98
C LEU A 120 16.31 6.56 -26.37
N ASP A 121 16.68 5.37 -26.88
CA ASP A 121 16.18 4.77 -28.12
C ASP A 121 15.98 3.24 -27.95
N THR A 122 15.98 2.46 -29.02
CA THR A 122 15.81 0.98 -28.97
C THR A 122 17.08 0.20 -28.58
N ARG A 123 18.22 0.88 -28.45
CA ARG A 123 19.54 0.30 -28.18
C ARG A 123 20.14 0.81 -26.87
N ILE A 124 20.05 2.11 -26.63
CA ILE A 124 20.74 2.79 -25.53
C ILE A 124 19.79 3.11 -24.39
N PHE A 125 20.20 2.78 -23.17
CA PHE A 125 19.49 3.14 -21.94
C PHE A 125 20.44 3.66 -20.87
N VAL A 126 19.89 4.44 -19.94
CA VAL A 126 20.58 5.04 -18.80
C VAL A 126 20.06 4.45 -17.50
N THR A 127 20.91 4.31 -16.50
CA THR A 127 20.54 3.96 -15.11
C THR A 127 21.13 4.96 -14.12
N CYS A 128 20.52 5.12 -12.94
CA CYS A 128 21.09 5.91 -11.84
C CYS A 128 20.92 5.20 -10.50
N SER A 129 21.69 5.61 -9.48
CA SER A 129 21.82 4.89 -8.23
C SER A 129 22.07 5.79 -7.02
N ASP A 130 21.97 5.17 -5.84
CA ASP A 130 22.41 5.73 -4.56
C ASP A 130 23.94 5.80 -4.43
N ASP A 131 24.70 5.20 -5.36
CA ASP A 131 26.16 5.41 -5.52
C ASP A 131 26.56 6.79 -6.09
N THR A 132 25.59 7.71 -6.19
CA THR A 132 25.64 9.06 -6.80
C THR A 132 26.00 9.11 -8.30
N THR A 133 26.16 7.97 -8.97
CA THR A 133 26.50 7.90 -10.41
C THR A 133 25.30 7.66 -11.33
N ILE A 134 25.51 7.95 -12.60
CA ILE A 134 24.59 7.67 -13.71
C ILE A 134 25.36 6.85 -14.76
N ALA A 135 24.79 5.77 -15.30
CA ALA A 135 25.48 4.86 -16.21
C ALA A 135 24.72 4.66 -17.53
N LEU A 136 25.43 4.74 -18.66
CA LEU A 136 24.91 4.50 -20.01
C LEU A 136 25.22 3.06 -20.43
N TRP A 137 24.29 2.40 -21.13
CA TRP A 137 24.38 0.99 -21.51
C TRP A 137 23.88 0.75 -22.94
N ASP A 138 24.47 -0.24 -23.62
CA ASP A 138 24.00 -0.78 -24.91
C ASP A 138 23.30 -2.12 -24.67
N SER A 139 22.02 -2.22 -25.03
CA SER A 139 21.20 -3.43 -24.89
C SER A 139 21.77 -4.65 -25.62
N ARG A 140 22.60 -4.43 -26.66
CA ARG A 140 23.28 -5.48 -27.42
C ARG A 140 24.63 -5.89 -26.81
N ASN A 141 25.26 -5.02 -26.01
CA ASN A 141 26.57 -5.27 -25.40
C ASN A 141 26.56 -5.04 -23.89
N LEU A 142 25.73 -5.80 -23.19
CA LEU A 142 25.59 -5.81 -21.72
C LEU A 142 26.82 -6.39 -20.97
N LYS A 143 28.05 -6.21 -21.48
CA LYS A 143 29.31 -6.65 -20.82
C LYS A 143 29.94 -5.56 -19.95
N SER A 144 29.77 -4.30 -20.33
CA SER A 144 30.32 -3.13 -19.64
C SER A 144 29.34 -1.96 -19.74
N LYS A 145 29.53 -0.94 -18.91
CA LYS A 145 28.97 0.39 -19.17
C LYS A 145 29.52 0.91 -20.51
N VAL A 146 28.73 1.69 -21.23
CA VAL A 146 29.17 2.51 -22.38
C VAL A 146 29.82 3.79 -21.86
N LEU A 147 29.25 4.36 -20.81
CA LEU A 147 29.73 5.57 -20.13
C LEU A 147 29.27 5.55 -18.66
N SER A 148 30.00 6.24 -17.79
CA SER A 148 29.58 6.56 -16.41
C SER A 148 29.73 8.07 -16.23
N LEU A 149 28.71 8.73 -15.67
CA LEU A 149 28.68 10.15 -15.35
C LEU A 149 28.69 10.30 -13.83
N GLU A 150 29.49 11.24 -13.35
CA GLU A 150 29.70 11.54 -11.93
C GLU A 150 29.64 13.08 -11.75
N GLY A 151 29.14 13.55 -10.60
CA GLY A 151 29.03 14.99 -10.33
C GLY A 151 27.97 15.38 -9.31
N HIS A 152 26.91 14.57 -9.15
CA HIS A 152 25.99 14.70 -8.02
C HIS A 152 26.66 14.27 -6.71
N SER A 153 26.41 15.00 -5.63
CA SER A 153 27.03 14.76 -4.31
C SER A 153 26.17 13.95 -3.34
N ASN A 154 24.98 13.54 -3.77
CA ASN A 154 24.06 12.69 -3.02
C ASN A 154 23.27 11.79 -4.00
N TRP A 155 22.48 10.87 -3.46
CA TRP A 155 21.70 9.87 -4.18
C TRP A 155 20.98 10.41 -5.42
N VAL A 156 21.26 9.85 -6.60
CA VAL A 156 20.62 10.28 -7.86
C VAL A 156 19.32 9.54 -8.05
N LYS A 157 18.22 10.27 -8.02
CA LYS A 157 16.88 9.70 -7.91
C LYS A 157 16.12 9.72 -9.25
N SER A 158 16.21 10.76 -10.08
CA SER A 158 15.52 10.82 -11.39
C SER A 158 16.48 10.99 -12.56
N VAL A 159 16.10 10.43 -13.73
CA VAL A 159 16.76 10.60 -15.03
C VAL A 159 15.69 10.72 -16.11
N GLU A 160 15.79 11.75 -16.94
CA GLU A 160 14.97 11.97 -18.14
C GLU A 160 15.82 12.40 -19.33
N TYR A 161 15.24 12.36 -20.54
CA TYR A 161 15.90 12.78 -21.77
C TYR A 161 15.08 13.84 -22.50
N HIS A 162 15.60 15.08 -22.55
CA HIS A 162 14.93 16.22 -23.17
C HIS A 162 15.13 16.20 -24.69
N ARG A 163 14.29 15.40 -25.37
CA ARG A 163 14.33 15.16 -26.82
C ARG A 163 14.49 16.42 -27.71
N PRO A 164 13.88 17.59 -27.41
CA PRO A 164 14.09 18.80 -28.20
C PRO A 164 15.51 19.37 -28.17
N SER A 165 16.28 19.17 -27.09
CA SER A 165 17.67 19.64 -26.95
C SER A 165 18.73 18.54 -27.07
N GLY A 166 18.35 17.26 -26.95
CA GLY A 166 19.28 16.13 -26.91
C GLY A 166 20.05 15.96 -25.59
N LEU A 167 19.66 16.69 -24.54
CA LEU A 167 20.29 16.63 -23.22
C LEU A 167 19.63 15.59 -22.30
N LEU A 168 20.45 14.92 -21.50
CA LEU A 168 19.98 14.18 -20.33
C LEU A 168 19.66 15.19 -19.21
N VAL A 169 18.65 14.91 -18.39
CA VAL A 169 18.27 15.73 -17.22
C VAL A 169 18.16 14.84 -15.99
N THR A 170 18.79 15.21 -14.88
CA THR A 170 18.81 14.42 -13.64
C THR A 170 18.50 15.25 -12.40
N SER A 171 18.03 14.59 -11.35
CA SER A 171 17.76 15.22 -10.05
C SER A 171 18.16 14.28 -8.91
N ALA A 172 18.84 14.83 -7.90
CA ALA A 172 19.35 14.09 -6.76
C ALA A 172 18.96 14.74 -5.43
N PHE A 173 19.25 14.06 -4.32
CA PHE A 173 19.09 14.60 -2.96
C PHE A 173 20.22 15.57 -2.55
N ASP A 174 20.93 16.16 -3.52
CA ASP A 174 21.88 17.26 -3.32
C ASP A 174 21.24 18.63 -3.59
N ASP A 175 19.91 18.67 -3.67
CA ASP A 175 19.09 19.83 -4.04
C ASP A 175 19.35 20.40 -5.45
N THR A 176 20.09 19.68 -6.33
CA THR A 176 20.37 20.12 -7.70
C THR A 176 19.61 19.36 -8.79
N ILE A 177 19.24 20.08 -9.84
CA ILE A 177 18.78 19.57 -11.13
C ILE A 177 19.88 19.86 -12.15
N ARG A 178 20.39 18.81 -12.80
CA ARG A 178 21.51 18.89 -13.74
C ARG A 178 21.11 18.49 -15.16
N THR A 179 21.71 19.13 -16.15
CA THR A 179 21.69 18.68 -17.54
C THR A 179 23.06 18.13 -17.96
N TRP A 180 23.08 17.19 -18.90
CA TRP A 180 24.30 16.55 -19.42
C TRP A 180 24.23 16.40 -20.93
N ASP A 181 25.29 16.77 -21.66
CA ASP A 181 25.41 16.48 -23.10
C ASP A 181 26.14 15.14 -23.32
N ILE A 182 25.36 14.09 -23.51
CA ILE A 182 25.86 12.73 -23.77
C ILE A 182 26.47 12.55 -25.16
N ASN A 183 26.30 13.51 -26.07
CA ASN A 183 26.83 13.45 -27.44
C ASN A 183 28.20 14.13 -27.56
N ARG A 184 28.50 15.07 -26.65
CA ARG A 184 29.81 15.73 -26.52
C ARG A 184 30.75 15.06 -25.53
N TYR A 185 30.30 14.03 -24.83
CA TYR A 185 31.08 13.35 -23.79
C TYR A 185 32.24 12.54 -24.38
N SER A 186 33.32 13.22 -24.73
CA SER A 186 34.60 12.61 -25.08
C SER A 186 35.25 12.02 -23.82
N SER A 187 35.49 10.71 -23.81
CA SER A 187 36.19 10.01 -22.72
C SER A 187 37.72 10.24 -22.77
N ILE A 188 38.14 11.48 -23.03
CA ILE A 188 39.53 11.92 -23.12
C ILE A 188 39.67 13.09 -22.17
N ASP A 189 40.45 12.85 -21.12
CA ASP A 189 40.75 13.74 -19.99
C ASP A 189 39.54 14.07 -19.08
N GLY A 190 39.82 14.21 -17.77
CA GLY A 190 38.79 14.20 -16.72
C GLY A 190 38.36 15.59 -16.26
N PHE A 191 37.18 15.67 -15.63
CA PHE A 191 36.63 16.87 -15.01
C PHE A 191 36.46 18.08 -15.94
N ASP A 192 36.01 17.86 -17.19
CA ASP A 192 35.48 18.96 -18.00
C ASP A 192 34.02 19.30 -17.59
N ASP A 193 33.90 20.28 -16.69
CA ASP A 193 32.63 20.81 -16.20
C ASP A 193 31.74 21.42 -17.30
N GLN A 194 32.21 21.55 -18.55
CA GLN A 194 31.38 21.98 -19.68
C GLN A 194 30.31 20.96 -20.07
N ASN A 195 30.49 19.67 -19.75
CA ASN A 195 29.56 18.60 -20.14
C ASN A 195 28.41 18.37 -19.13
N GLN A 196 28.43 19.05 -17.98
CA GLN A 196 27.33 19.07 -17.00
C GLN A 196 26.94 20.51 -16.64
N ARG A 197 25.65 20.80 -16.38
CA ARG A 197 25.23 22.13 -15.91
C ARG A 197 24.17 22.02 -14.83
N ILE A 198 24.37 22.65 -13.69
CA ILE A 198 23.30 22.83 -12.68
C ILE A 198 22.36 23.90 -13.24
N VAL A 199 21.20 23.48 -13.74
CA VAL A 199 20.22 24.39 -14.35
C VAL A 199 19.24 24.96 -13.33
N LEU A 200 19.09 24.32 -12.17
CA LEU A 200 18.24 24.77 -11.07
C LEU A 200 18.70 24.12 -9.75
N GLN A 201 18.68 24.89 -8.67
CA GLN A 201 18.89 24.40 -7.30
C GLN A 201 17.63 24.73 -6.47
N PHE A 202 17.10 23.77 -5.73
CA PHE A 202 15.84 23.92 -5.02
C PHE A 202 15.84 23.09 -3.72
N SER A 203 15.60 23.73 -2.57
CA SER A 203 15.78 23.10 -1.25
C SER A 203 14.83 21.93 -0.99
N ASN A 204 15.37 20.86 -0.40
CA ASN A 204 14.71 19.57 -0.18
C ASN A 204 14.11 18.96 -1.46
N LEU A 205 14.86 19.01 -2.56
CA LEU A 205 14.47 18.43 -3.84
C LEU A 205 14.25 16.92 -3.70
N ILE A 206 13.18 16.44 -4.31
CA ILE A 206 12.89 15.01 -4.35
C ILE A 206 13.16 14.44 -5.74
N ARG A 207 12.36 14.77 -6.75
CA ARG A 207 12.56 14.32 -8.15
C ARG A 207 11.94 15.28 -9.17
N THR A 208 12.37 15.17 -10.43
CA THR A 208 11.81 15.90 -11.59
C THR A 208 11.26 14.98 -12.69
N LYS A 209 10.43 15.56 -13.57
CA LYS A 209 10.00 15.01 -14.87
C LYS A 209 9.92 16.08 -15.96
N LEU A 210 9.84 15.62 -17.20
CA LEU A 210 9.60 16.43 -18.40
C LEU A 210 8.31 15.98 -19.08
N CYS A 211 7.61 16.89 -19.75
CA CYS A 211 6.54 16.52 -20.68
C CYS A 211 7.09 15.78 -21.92
N PRO A 212 6.31 14.90 -22.58
CA PRO A 212 6.76 14.17 -23.78
C PRO A 212 7.14 15.04 -24.99
N ASP A 213 6.65 16.28 -25.04
CA ASP A 213 6.99 17.32 -26.02
C ASP A 213 8.17 18.20 -25.58
N GLY A 214 8.63 18.08 -24.33
CA GLY A 214 9.64 18.92 -23.70
C GLY A 214 9.17 20.32 -23.28
N SER A 215 7.89 20.69 -23.43
CA SER A 215 7.46 22.09 -23.24
C SER A 215 7.40 22.54 -21.77
N LYS A 216 7.41 21.60 -20.81
CA LYS A 216 7.33 21.88 -19.37
C LYS A 216 8.21 20.91 -18.55
N MET A 217 8.74 21.39 -17.43
CA MET A 217 9.38 20.57 -16.38
C MET A 217 8.49 20.58 -15.14
N ILE A 218 8.31 19.42 -14.51
CA ILE A 218 7.58 19.28 -13.26
C ILE A 218 8.57 18.91 -12.15
N ILE A 219 8.45 19.53 -10.98
CA ILE A 219 9.42 19.47 -9.87
C ILE A 219 8.70 19.17 -8.56
N SER A 220 9.33 18.36 -7.69
CA SER A 220 8.75 17.95 -6.39
C SER A 220 9.73 18.10 -5.22
N ALA A 221 9.26 18.59 -4.07
CA ALA A 221 10.10 18.90 -2.89
C ALA A 221 9.40 18.70 -1.51
N ILE A 222 10.14 18.91 -0.41
CA ILE A 222 9.64 18.91 0.99
C ILE A 222 9.53 20.36 1.53
N PRO A 223 8.48 20.71 2.30
CA PRO A 223 7.32 19.89 2.63
C PRO A 223 6.22 20.01 1.57
N GLY A 224 5.92 18.92 0.87
CA GLY A 224 4.70 18.79 0.06
C GLY A 224 4.62 19.58 -1.26
N ASN A 225 5.68 20.25 -1.69
CA ASN A 225 5.61 21.29 -2.73
C ASN A 225 5.71 20.75 -4.16
N LEU A 226 4.67 20.97 -4.97
CA LEU A 226 4.65 20.71 -6.42
C LEU A 226 4.87 22.03 -7.20
N LEU A 227 5.74 22.00 -8.21
CA LEU A 227 5.98 23.13 -9.10
C LEU A 227 5.93 22.70 -10.56
N VAL A 228 5.29 23.53 -11.40
CA VAL A 228 5.21 23.37 -12.85
C VAL A 228 5.97 24.53 -13.49
N LEU A 229 7.08 24.22 -14.16
CA LEU A 229 7.83 25.20 -14.94
C LEU A 229 7.32 25.16 -16.40
N HIS A 230 6.53 26.17 -16.76
CA HIS A 230 5.95 26.35 -18.08
C HIS A 230 6.97 26.91 -19.08
N ASN A 231 6.78 26.57 -20.36
CA ASN A 231 7.60 27.05 -21.48
C ASN A 231 9.10 26.84 -21.22
N LEU A 232 9.44 25.59 -20.87
CA LEU A 232 10.78 25.14 -20.51
C LEU A 232 11.80 25.46 -21.60
N ASN A 233 12.89 26.09 -21.20
CA ASN A 233 14.10 26.24 -22.00
C ASN A 233 15.33 26.03 -21.11
N LEU A 234 15.89 24.82 -21.17
CA LEU A 234 17.04 24.40 -20.34
C LEU A 234 18.29 25.24 -20.56
N ASP A 235 18.49 25.82 -21.74
CA ASP A 235 19.68 26.62 -22.05
C ASP A 235 19.70 27.96 -21.29
N TYR A 236 18.51 28.44 -20.88
CA TYR A 236 18.31 29.70 -20.18
C TYR A 236 17.77 29.56 -18.75
N LEU A 237 17.32 28.37 -18.33
CA LEU A 237 16.68 28.14 -17.04
C LEU A 237 17.51 28.64 -15.85
N GLN A 238 18.83 28.43 -15.89
CA GLN A 238 19.74 28.93 -14.86
C GLN A 238 19.67 30.47 -14.74
N TYR A 239 19.83 31.19 -15.85
CA TYR A 239 19.83 32.66 -15.89
C TYR A 239 18.45 33.29 -15.69
N ASP A 240 17.36 32.59 -16.05
CA ASP A 240 16.00 33.10 -15.87
C ASP A 240 15.54 33.07 -14.40
N VAL A 241 16.29 32.37 -13.53
CA VAL A 241 15.98 32.14 -12.11
C VAL A 241 17.07 32.70 -11.18
N GLU A 242 18.30 32.87 -11.66
CA GLU A 242 19.42 33.48 -10.93
C GLU A 242 19.10 34.93 -10.52
N GLY A 243 19.19 35.22 -9.21
CA GLY A 243 18.94 36.55 -8.64
C GLY A 243 17.50 36.85 -8.20
N GLU A 244 16.54 35.96 -8.46
CA GLU A 244 15.18 36.07 -7.93
C GLU A 244 15.12 35.52 -6.49
N GLU A 245 14.60 36.28 -5.52
CA GLU A 245 14.25 35.70 -4.22
C GLU A 245 13.00 34.83 -4.38
N TYR A 246 13.17 33.51 -4.39
CA TYR A 246 12.05 32.57 -4.29
C TYR A 246 11.24 32.85 -3.01
N PRO A 247 9.90 32.64 -3.02
CA PRO A 247 9.08 32.76 -1.82
C PRO A 247 9.65 31.96 -0.64
N THR A 248 10.10 32.66 0.40
CA THR A 248 10.75 32.02 1.55
C THR A 248 9.73 31.25 2.38
N TRP A 249 9.97 29.95 2.53
CA TRP A 249 9.09 29.01 3.23
C TRP A 249 9.06 29.32 4.73
N GLY A 250 8.14 30.21 5.11
CA GLY A 250 8.04 30.82 6.44
C GLY A 250 7.22 32.11 6.48
N ALA A 251 6.89 32.70 5.34
CA ALA A 251 5.88 33.76 5.26
C ALA A 251 4.50 33.28 5.76
N SER A 252 3.68 34.19 6.29
CA SER A 252 2.35 33.86 6.82
C SER A 252 1.40 33.31 5.74
N GLU A 253 0.39 32.53 6.15
CA GLU A 253 -0.64 31.96 5.25
C GLU A 253 -1.29 33.04 4.36
N SER A 254 -1.57 34.21 4.93
CA SER A 254 -2.09 35.40 4.23
C SER A 254 -1.17 35.93 3.13
N SER A 255 0.14 35.69 3.22
CA SER A 255 1.11 36.04 2.19
C SER A 255 1.20 34.97 1.11
N LEU A 256 1.16 33.69 1.49
CA LEU A 256 1.27 32.56 0.55
C LEU A 256 0.07 32.49 -0.42
N VAL A 257 -1.14 32.77 0.07
CA VAL A 257 -2.36 32.88 -0.76
C VAL A 257 -2.23 33.94 -1.87
N SER A 258 -1.40 34.97 -1.68
CA SER A 258 -1.13 35.98 -2.72
C SER A 258 -0.32 35.43 -3.90
N TYR A 259 0.53 34.41 -3.68
CA TYR A 259 1.43 33.86 -4.70
C TYR A 259 0.84 32.64 -5.43
N ALA A 260 -0.05 31.87 -4.79
CA ALA A 260 -0.71 30.68 -5.35
C ALA A 260 -1.61 30.93 -6.59
N SER A 261 -1.66 32.17 -7.09
CA SER A 261 -2.46 32.61 -8.25
C SER A 261 -1.64 33.29 -9.35
N HIS A 262 -0.31 33.40 -9.19
CA HIS A 262 0.57 34.17 -10.08
C HIS A 262 1.78 33.34 -10.53
N ARG A 263 2.12 33.42 -11.83
CA ARG A 263 3.35 32.83 -12.38
C ARG A 263 4.57 33.65 -11.94
N TRP A 264 5.60 32.98 -11.44
CA TRP A 264 6.80 33.61 -10.90
C TRP A 264 8.08 33.09 -11.59
N PRO A 265 9.06 33.96 -11.89
CA PRO A 265 8.84 35.36 -12.23
C PRO A 265 7.88 35.48 -13.44
N SER A 266 7.32 36.66 -13.69
CA SER A 266 6.32 36.92 -14.74
C SER A 266 6.90 36.94 -16.17
N LYS A 267 7.65 35.90 -16.55
CA LYS A 267 8.38 35.76 -17.83
C LYS A 267 7.60 34.86 -18.80
N GLU A 268 7.79 35.03 -20.12
CA GLU A 268 7.11 34.21 -21.14
C GLU A 268 7.67 32.77 -21.24
N ARG A 269 8.93 32.57 -20.83
CA ARG A 269 9.65 31.30 -20.79
C ARG A 269 10.06 30.96 -19.36
N ASN A 270 10.28 29.68 -19.05
CA ASN A 270 10.73 29.21 -17.74
C ASN A 270 9.88 29.76 -16.57
N ALA A 271 8.56 29.89 -16.79
CA ALA A 271 7.65 30.49 -15.82
C ALA A 271 7.24 29.44 -14.77
N LEU A 272 7.64 29.64 -13.51
CA LEU A 272 7.32 28.73 -12.41
C LEU A 272 5.90 29.01 -11.90
N GLU A 273 5.12 27.95 -11.78
CA GLU A 273 3.79 27.96 -11.19
C GLU A 273 3.83 27.02 -9.97
N ILE A 274 3.57 27.56 -8.77
CA ILE A 274 3.50 26.76 -7.54
C ILE A 274 2.07 26.25 -7.41
N VAL A 275 1.91 24.93 -7.44
CA VAL A 275 0.61 24.28 -7.40
C VAL A 275 0.30 23.97 -5.93
N GLN A 276 -0.70 24.66 -5.37
CA GLN A 276 -1.10 24.59 -3.95
C GLN A 276 -2.56 24.23 -3.73
N ASP A 277 -3.32 23.99 -4.80
CA ASP A 277 -4.67 23.47 -4.73
C ASP A 277 -4.65 22.00 -4.30
N PHE A 278 -4.70 21.84 -2.98
CA PHE A 278 -5.03 20.64 -2.20
C PHE A 278 -6.35 20.98 -1.37
N PRO A 279 -6.75 20.28 -0.26
CA PRO A 279 -8.01 20.56 0.58
C PRO A 279 -8.15 20.35 2.20
N ASP A 280 -9.02 19.46 2.83
CA ASP A 280 -9.32 18.99 4.30
C ASP A 280 -8.71 17.67 5.12
N GLU A 281 -8.70 16.33 4.72
CA GLU A 281 -7.74 15.12 4.90
C GLU A 281 -6.72 14.56 3.71
N CYS A 282 -5.69 15.30 3.20
CA CYS A 282 -4.54 15.24 2.23
C CYS A 282 -3.33 16.30 2.48
N TRP A 283 -3.17 17.02 3.62
CA TRP A 283 -2.04 17.90 4.09
C TRP A 283 -0.66 17.31 3.81
N PRO A 284 0.13 17.93 2.91
CA PRO A 284 1.27 17.27 2.33
C PRO A 284 2.58 17.50 3.09
N TRP A 285 3.31 16.40 3.32
CA TRP A 285 4.66 16.46 3.88
C TRP A 285 5.76 16.13 2.85
N CYS A 286 5.59 15.26 1.84
CA CYS A 286 6.63 14.99 0.81
C CYS A 286 6.20 14.04 -0.35
N ILE A 287 6.58 14.31 -1.60
CA ILE A 287 6.12 13.62 -2.84
C ILE A 287 6.67 12.14 -3.01
N SER A 288 6.13 11.22 -3.90
CA SER A 288 6.40 9.75 -4.43
C SER A 288 7.13 9.07 -5.86
N SER A 289 7.91 9.39 -7.07
CA SER A 289 8.47 10.49 -8.14
C SER A 289 7.68 11.60 -9.05
N LEU A 290 7.85 11.88 -10.36
CA LEU A 290 6.69 12.41 -11.16
C LEU A 290 6.39 11.47 -12.34
N GLU A 291 5.24 11.53 -13.00
CA GLU A 291 5.06 11.10 -14.41
C GLU A 291 4.11 12.08 -15.10
N VAL A 292 4.21 12.21 -16.42
CA VAL A 292 3.33 13.07 -17.22
C VAL A 292 2.51 12.20 -18.17
N HIS A 293 1.26 12.59 -18.43
CA HIS A 293 0.40 11.94 -19.40
C HIS A 293 1.07 11.88 -20.80
N PRO A 294 0.89 10.81 -21.62
CA PRO A 294 1.55 10.66 -22.91
C PRO A 294 1.30 11.81 -23.91
N HIS A 295 0.21 12.56 -23.71
CA HIS A 295 -0.17 13.73 -24.52
C HIS A 295 0.17 15.09 -23.86
N GLY A 296 0.83 15.11 -22.70
CA GLY A 296 1.28 16.33 -22.01
C GLY A 296 0.21 17.16 -21.30
N TRP A 297 -1.02 16.63 -21.14
CA TRP A 297 -2.16 17.39 -20.59
C TRP A 297 -2.04 17.60 -19.07
N CYS A 298 -1.64 16.57 -18.34
CA CYS A 298 -1.64 16.56 -16.87
C CYS A 298 -0.37 15.88 -16.32
N THR A 299 0.08 16.34 -15.15
CA THR A 299 1.12 15.65 -14.37
C THR A 299 0.47 14.77 -13.34
N LEU A 300 0.98 13.57 -13.12
CA LEU A 300 0.56 12.65 -12.06
C LEU A 300 1.64 12.62 -10.97
N ALA A 301 1.23 12.94 -9.74
CA ALA A 301 2.11 13.17 -8.58
C ALA A 301 1.46 12.61 -7.31
N ARG A 302 2.03 12.82 -6.09
CA ARG A 302 1.49 12.35 -4.76
C ARG A 302 2.37 12.64 -3.49
N TYR A 303 1.93 13.32 -2.41
CA TYR A 303 2.72 13.98 -1.31
C TYR A 303 2.64 13.47 0.17
N THR A 304 3.14 12.25 0.50
CA THR A 304 3.30 11.64 1.87
C THR A 304 3.22 12.55 3.11
N CYS A 305 2.59 12.09 4.21
CA CYS A 305 2.20 12.87 5.40
C CYS A 305 3.06 12.57 6.61
N LYS A 306 2.89 13.40 7.63
CA LYS A 306 3.46 13.23 8.96
C LYS A 306 2.61 12.39 9.94
N LYS A 307 1.28 12.27 9.73
CA LYS A 307 0.37 11.58 10.69
C LYS A 307 -0.62 10.55 10.09
N SER A 308 -0.88 10.53 8.77
CA SER A 308 -1.93 9.66 8.20
C SER A 308 -1.55 8.18 8.00
N ARG A 309 -2.59 7.33 7.91
CA ARG A 309 -2.54 5.93 7.43
C ARG A 309 -3.04 5.78 5.98
N TYR A 310 -3.56 6.84 5.38
CA TYR A 310 -4.08 6.84 4.03
C TYR A 310 -3.36 7.84 3.19
N GLU A 311 -3.47 7.59 1.89
CA GLU A 311 -2.80 8.23 0.81
C GLU A 311 -3.74 8.67 -0.25
N TRP A 312 -3.24 9.44 -1.20
CA TRP A 312 -3.98 9.88 -2.36
C TRP A 312 -3.30 9.40 -3.64
N THR A 313 -3.93 9.71 -4.76
CA THR A 313 -3.41 10.01 -6.09
C THR A 313 -3.85 11.40 -6.44
N VAL A 314 -3.12 12.13 -7.28
CA VAL A 314 -3.50 13.48 -7.74
C VAL A 314 -2.87 13.74 -9.12
N LEU A 315 -3.64 14.29 -10.05
CA LEU A 315 -3.26 14.69 -11.41
C LEU A 315 -3.64 16.16 -11.65
N HIS A 316 -2.72 17.09 -11.46
CA HIS A 316 -2.95 18.48 -11.86
C HIS A 316 -2.87 18.63 -13.38
N ASP A 317 -3.83 19.34 -13.98
CA ASP A 317 -3.77 19.86 -15.35
C ASP A 317 -2.63 20.86 -15.46
N ILE A 318 -1.68 20.58 -16.35
CA ILE A 318 -0.48 21.38 -16.61
C ILE A 318 -0.57 22.12 -17.94
N GLN A 319 -1.71 22.10 -18.62
CA GLN A 319 -2.01 22.99 -19.74
C GLN A 319 -2.00 24.46 -19.27
N ASP A 320 -1.97 25.38 -20.22
CA ASP A 320 -1.77 26.79 -19.92
C ASP A 320 -3.09 27.49 -19.60
N ILE A 321 -3.13 28.19 -18.45
CA ILE A 321 -4.31 28.85 -17.86
C ILE A 321 -5.09 29.72 -18.87
N ALA A 322 -4.38 30.33 -19.82
CA ALA A 322 -4.93 31.17 -20.86
C ALA A 322 -5.87 30.44 -21.84
N GLU A 323 -5.79 29.10 -21.97
CA GLU A 323 -6.74 28.31 -22.79
C GLU A 323 -8.08 28.03 -22.06
N ILE A 324 -8.16 28.28 -20.74
CA ILE A 324 -9.32 27.92 -19.89
C ILE A 324 -10.25 29.11 -19.64
N ARG A 325 -9.75 30.35 -19.64
CA ARG A 325 -10.56 31.55 -19.32
C ARG A 325 -11.40 32.04 -20.49
N GLY A 326 -12.73 31.90 -20.35
CA GLY A 326 -13.64 32.98 -20.74
C GLY A 326 -13.47 34.18 -19.81
N GLU A 327 -13.76 35.39 -20.29
CA GLU A 327 -13.20 36.64 -19.71
C GLU A 327 -13.75 37.06 -18.32
N GLU A 328 -14.82 36.44 -17.81
CA GLU A 328 -15.62 36.98 -16.68
C GLU A 328 -15.63 36.13 -15.39
N ASN A 329 -14.52 35.46 -15.01
CA ASN A 329 -14.43 34.77 -13.70
C ASN A 329 -13.22 35.19 -12.86
N THR A 330 -13.50 35.59 -11.61
CA THR A 330 -12.54 36.14 -10.62
C THR A 330 -12.22 35.18 -9.47
N SER A 331 -12.73 33.94 -9.50
CA SER A 331 -12.41 32.90 -8.54
C SER A 331 -10.95 32.39 -8.67
N PRO A 332 -10.35 31.87 -7.58
CA PRO A 332 -9.03 31.23 -7.65
C PRO A 332 -9.09 29.98 -8.54
N LEU A 333 -8.09 29.84 -9.41
CA LEU A 333 -8.00 28.75 -10.36
C LEU A 333 -7.67 27.43 -9.66
N ARG A 334 -8.38 26.37 -10.04
CA ARG A 334 -8.03 24.99 -9.73
C ARG A 334 -7.44 24.35 -11.00
N ARG A 335 -6.20 23.89 -10.89
CA ARG A 335 -5.39 23.16 -11.88
C ARG A 335 -5.57 21.67 -11.70
N LEU A 336 -5.66 21.28 -10.44
CA LEU A 336 -6.27 20.07 -9.90
C LEU A 336 -7.27 19.39 -10.88
N THR A 337 -6.96 18.20 -11.40
CA THR A 337 -7.89 17.40 -12.22
C THR A 337 -8.07 15.89 -11.94
N TYR A 338 -7.12 14.98 -11.58
CA TYR A 338 -7.41 13.52 -11.42
C TYR A 338 -6.77 12.68 -10.18
N SER A 339 -7.48 12.40 -9.05
CA SER A 339 -6.96 11.93 -7.72
C SER A 339 -7.69 10.74 -7.07
N ILE A 340 -7.11 9.97 -6.12
CA ILE A 340 -7.81 8.88 -5.35
C ILE A 340 -7.16 8.33 -4.08
N GLN A 341 -7.94 7.97 -3.05
CA GLN A 341 -7.38 7.38 -1.82
C GLN A 341 -6.64 6.01 -2.03
N GLU A 342 -5.50 5.83 -1.36
CA GLU A 342 -4.67 4.61 -1.32
C GLU A 342 -4.14 4.29 0.10
N PRO A 343 -3.75 3.04 0.42
CA PRO A 343 -3.35 2.67 1.78
C PRO A 343 -1.83 2.77 2.02
N ASN A 344 -1.45 3.19 3.23
CA ASN A 344 -0.07 3.22 3.71
C ASN A 344 0.50 1.81 3.98
N VAL A 345 0.73 1.05 2.91
CA VAL A 345 1.47 -0.21 2.97
C VAL A 345 2.95 0.09 2.70
N ALA A 346 3.79 -0.30 3.66
CA ALA A 346 5.25 -0.37 3.55
C ALA A 346 6.08 0.93 3.76
N ARG A 347 5.64 1.84 4.64
CA ARG A 347 6.45 2.96 5.25
C ARG A 347 7.98 2.75 5.11
N GLY A 348 8.63 3.39 4.13
CA GLY A 348 9.96 2.94 3.62
C GLY A 348 10.77 3.88 2.71
N TYR A 349 11.23 3.48 1.48
CA TYR A 349 11.96 4.25 0.40
C TYR A 349 11.18 4.70 -1.04
N ILE A 350 11.07 5.93 -1.94
CA ILE A 350 10.97 6.62 -3.53
C ILE A 350 10.39 6.07 -5.00
N LYS A 351 9.08 6.13 -5.43
CA LYS A 351 8.30 5.12 -6.30
C LYS A 351 8.03 5.41 -7.79
N GLU A 352 7.30 4.48 -8.45
CA GLU A 352 6.74 4.52 -9.81
C GLU A 352 5.29 4.07 -10.10
N HIS A 353 4.65 4.82 -11.01
CA HIS A 353 3.44 4.56 -11.80
C HIS A 353 3.77 4.82 -13.28
N CYS A 354 2.83 4.47 -14.16
CA CYS A 354 2.90 4.81 -15.59
C CYS A 354 1.49 5.00 -16.18
N PHE A 355 1.33 5.79 -17.24
CA PHE A 355 0.14 5.70 -18.08
C PHE A 355 0.24 4.51 -19.05
N SER A 356 -0.90 4.05 -19.60
CA SER A 356 -0.93 3.26 -20.83
C SER A 356 -0.33 4.05 -21.99
N SER A 357 0.07 3.37 -23.06
CA SER A 357 0.62 4.02 -24.25
C SER A 357 -0.38 4.93 -24.97
N ASP A 358 -1.69 4.70 -24.82
CA ASP A 358 -2.77 5.59 -25.28
C ASP A 358 -3.19 6.64 -24.23
N GLY A 359 -2.70 6.57 -23.00
CA GLY A 359 -3.03 7.47 -21.91
C GLY A 359 -4.37 7.22 -21.20
N ARG A 360 -5.25 6.33 -21.69
CA ARG A 360 -6.61 6.10 -21.14
C ARG A 360 -6.64 5.62 -19.69
N ILE A 361 -5.54 5.04 -19.23
CA ILE A 361 -5.41 4.42 -17.91
C ILE A 361 -3.97 4.57 -17.36
N ILE A 362 -3.78 4.23 -16.09
CA ILE A 362 -2.61 4.45 -15.24
C ILE A 362 -2.30 3.14 -14.50
N CYS A 363 -1.07 2.65 -14.38
CA CYS A 363 -0.71 1.65 -13.36
C CYS A 363 -0.09 2.33 -12.14
N SER A 364 -0.50 1.97 -10.91
CA SER A 364 0.06 2.46 -9.64
C SER A 364 0.27 1.31 -8.61
N PRO A 365 1.33 1.23 -7.79
CA PRO A 365 1.38 0.16 -6.79
C PRO A 365 0.61 0.49 -5.50
N PHE A 366 -0.12 -0.50 -5.01
CA PHE A 366 -1.18 -0.47 -4.02
C PHE A 366 -1.12 -1.73 -3.13
N GLY A 367 -0.31 -1.74 -2.07
CA GLY A 367 -0.12 -2.93 -1.21
C GLY A 367 0.90 -3.94 -1.73
N ASN A 368 0.70 -5.24 -1.47
CA ASN A 368 1.48 -6.38 -2.02
C ASN A 368 1.34 -6.60 -3.54
N SER A 369 1.14 -5.51 -4.27
CA SER A 369 0.01 -5.44 -5.18
C SER A 369 0.01 -4.14 -6.02
N ALA A 370 -0.33 -4.21 -7.33
CA ALA A 370 -1.04 -3.20 -8.18
C ALA A 370 -2.70 -3.15 -8.63
N ARG A 371 -2.43 -1.81 -9.12
CA ARG A 371 -3.05 -0.53 -9.68
C ARG A 371 -3.61 0.00 -11.08
N ILE A 372 -4.36 -0.60 -12.04
CA ILE A 372 -5.02 0.22 -13.12
C ILE A 372 -5.89 1.35 -12.53
N LEU A 373 -5.66 2.62 -12.85
CA LEU A 373 -6.64 3.70 -12.67
C LEU A 373 -7.05 4.29 -14.03
N GLY A 374 -8.33 4.49 -14.32
CA GLY A 374 -8.81 5.00 -15.61
C GLY A 374 -9.50 6.36 -15.51
N PHE A 375 -9.93 6.93 -16.64
CA PHE A 375 -10.66 8.21 -16.64
C PHE A 375 -12.18 8.12 -16.76
N SER A 376 -12.74 6.91 -16.88
CA SER A 376 -14.18 6.73 -16.72
C SER A 376 -14.52 5.26 -16.48
N LYS A 377 -15.80 5.01 -16.24
CA LYS A 377 -16.41 3.68 -16.24
C LYS A 377 -16.13 2.91 -17.56
N ASP A 378 -15.72 3.54 -18.65
CA ASP A 378 -15.41 2.88 -19.92
C ASP A 378 -13.93 2.77 -20.26
N CYS A 379 -13.05 3.31 -19.42
CA CYS A 379 -11.67 3.63 -19.83
C CYS A 379 -11.67 4.60 -21.03
N GLU A 380 -12.52 5.64 -20.99
CA GLU A 380 -12.50 6.74 -21.96
C GLU A 380 -11.23 7.59 -21.81
N GLU A 381 -10.96 8.45 -22.80
CA GLU A 381 -9.78 9.35 -22.76
C GLU A 381 -10.06 10.56 -21.88
N LEU A 382 -9.05 11.01 -21.13
CA LEU A 382 -9.12 12.17 -20.24
C LEU A 382 -9.90 13.34 -20.86
N ALA A 383 -9.50 13.78 -22.06
CA ALA A 383 -10.11 14.89 -22.80
C ALA A 383 -11.61 14.72 -23.13
N THR A 384 -12.17 13.52 -23.00
CA THR A 384 -13.61 13.23 -23.21
C THR A 384 -14.42 13.16 -21.91
N CYS A 385 -13.76 13.20 -20.75
CA CYS A 385 -14.37 13.07 -19.43
C CYS A 385 -13.88 14.10 -18.38
N VAL A 386 -12.98 15.05 -18.74
CA VAL A 386 -12.60 16.20 -17.88
C VAL A 386 -13.84 16.92 -17.37
N GLN A 387 -13.92 17.11 -16.06
CA GLN A 387 -15.06 17.75 -15.39
C GLN A 387 -14.74 19.14 -14.85
N LYS A 388 -15.80 19.90 -14.51
CA LYS A 388 -15.75 21.35 -14.28
C LYS A 388 -15.31 21.71 -12.87
N THR A 389 -16.01 21.23 -11.85
CA THR A 389 -15.26 20.77 -10.70
C THR A 389 -14.58 19.44 -11.06
N PRO A 390 -13.40 19.20 -10.51
CA PRO A 390 -12.76 17.88 -10.55
C PRO A 390 -13.55 16.86 -9.60
N SER A 391 -13.34 15.52 -9.61
CA SER A 391 -13.98 14.42 -8.77
C SER A 391 -13.07 13.27 -8.06
N GLU A 392 -13.12 11.91 -8.10
CA GLU A 392 -11.96 11.01 -7.60
C GLU A 392 -11.87 9.65 -8.35
N LEU A 393 -10.67 9.00 -8.62
CA LEU A 393 -10.05 8.16 -9.77
C LEU A 393 -10.48 6.73 -10.07
N CYS A 394 -10.84 6.40 -11.32
CA CYS A 394 -11.47 5.11 -11.67
C CYS A 394 -10.59 3.92 -11.27
N ASP A 395 -10.75 3.36 -10.06
CA ASP A 395 -10.27 2.05 -9.62
C ASP A 395 -11.18 0.98 -10.16
N LEU A 396 -10.58 -0.19 -10.23
CA LEU A 396 -10.89 -1.17 -11.18
C LEU A 396 -10.86 -2.60 -10.44
N LYS A 397 -10.90 -2.66 -9.07
CA LYS A 397 -11.00 -3.75 -8.02
C LYS A 397 -9.85 -3.95 -6.93
N THR A 398 -8.91 -4.93 -6.94
CA THR A 398 -7.58 -5.01 -6.20
C THR A 398 -6.86 -6.38 -6.42
N LEU A 399 -5.71 -6.49 -7.11
CA LEU A 399 -5.20 -7.79 -7.63
C LEU A 399 -4.03 -8.52 -6.91
N ILE A 400 -3.72 -8.29 -5.62
CA ILE A 400 -2.92 -9.20 -4.71
C ILE A 400 -1.67 -10.00 -5.27
N SER A 401 -0.75 -9.46 -6.10
CA SER A 401 0.18 -10.27 -6.96
C SER A 401 1.40 -10.92 -6.33
N HIS A 402 2.06 -10.22 -5.42
CA HIS A 402 3.32 -10.64 -4.87
C HIS A 402 3.16 -10.99 -3.38
N LYS A 403 4.08 -11.79 -2.85
CA LYS A 403 4.15 -12.06 -1.40
C LYS A 403 4.47 -10.79 -0.57
N HIS A 404 4.99 -9.72 -1.21
CA HIS A 404 5.49 -8.49 -0.58
C HIS A 404 4.99 -7.23 -1.34
N ALA A 405 5.14 -6.04 -0.74
CA ALA A 405 4.70 -4.75 -1.30
C ALA A 405 5.24 -4.48 -2.73
N VAL A 406 4.44 -3.88 -3.62
CA VAL A 406 4.87 -3.52 -4.99
C VAL A 406 5.34 -2.07 -5.02
N VAL A 407 6.43 -1.84 -5.77
CA VAL A 407 7.25 -0.63 -5.74
C VAL A 407 7.24 0.11 -7.07
N THR A 408 7.05 -0.60 -8.18
CA THR A 408 7.13 -0.05 -9.53
C THR A 408 6.30 -0.90 -10.48
N CYS A 409 5.85 -0.29 -11.58
CA CYS A 409 5.05 -0.94 -12.61
C CYS A 409 5.16 -0.20 -13.95
N ARG A 410 5.15 -0.93 -15.07
CA ARG A 410 5.31 -0.35 -16.41
C ARG A 410 4.63 -1.13 -17.52
N PHE A 411 3.78 -0.47 -18.32
CA PHE A 411 3.25 -1.05 -19.55
C PHE A 411 4.35 -1.35 -20.57
N SER A 412 4.17 -2.40 -21.36
CA SER A 412 4.87 -2.51 -22.64
C SER A 412 4.28 -1.47 -23.63
N PRO A 413 5.10 -0.71 -24.37
CA PRO A 413 4.61 0.28 -25.32
C PRO A 413 3.94 -0.33 -26.57
N THR A 414 4.19 -1.62 -26.85
CA THR A 414 3.80 -2.29 -28.11
C THR A 414 2.99 -3.57 -27.91
N GLN A 415 2.85 -4.07 -26.68
CA GLN A 415 2.21 -5.35 -26.35
C GLN A 415 1.22 -5.15 -25.19
N SER A 416 0.17 -5.98 -25.13
CA SER A 416 -0.76 -6.04 -23.99
C SER A 416 -0.13 -6.77 -22.79
N LEU A 417 1.03 -6.27 -22.33
CA LEU A 417 1.79 -6.75 -21.19
C LEU A 417 2.09 -5.60 -20.22
N LEU A 418 2.26 -5.97 -18.95
CA LEU A 418 2.68 -5.09 -17.87
C LEU A 418 3.71 -5.81 -17.01
N SER A 419 4.75 -5.09 -16.58
CA SER A 419 5.75 -5.55 -15.63
C SER A 419 5.59 -4.88 -14.26
N MET A 420 6.17 -5.48 -13.23
CA MET A 420 6.17 -4.98 -11.85
C MET A 420 7.50 -5.26 -11.15
N GLY A 421 7.77 -4.46 -10.12
CA GLY A 421 8.75 -4.77 -9.09
C GLY A 421 8.12 -4.81 -7.70
N CYS A 422 8.58 -5.73 -6.84
CA CYS A 422 8.12 -5.87 -5.46
C CYS A 422 9.27 -5.98 -4.46
N LEU A 423 8.97 -5.87 -3.17
CA LEU A 423 9.89 -6.05 -2.05
C LEU A 423 10.22 -7.53 -1.77
N GLY A 424 10.36 -8.36 -2.82
CA GLY A 424 10.50 -9.82 -2.78
C GLY A 424 11.83 -10.35 -2.23
N GLY A 425 12.54 -9.59 -1.40
CA GLY A 425 13.71 -10.03 -0.66
C GLY A 425 13.39 -10.52 0.76
N LYS A 426 14.43 -10.94 1.49
CA LYS A 426 14.41 -10.96 2.96
C LYS A 426 14.17 -9.54 3.49
N PRO A 427 13.58 -9.36 4.69
CA PRO A 427 12.57 -8.33 4.93
C PRO A 427 13.05 -6.89 4.77
N GLY A 428 12.78 -6.31 3.62
CA GLY A 428 12.57 -4.88 3.41
C GLY A 428 11.07 -4.62 3.37
N LEU A 429 10.53 -3.98 4.41
CA LEU A 429 9.20 -3.37 4.39
C LEU A 429 9.37 -1.85 4.42
N ASP A 430 10.25 -1.36 5.28
CA ASP A 430 11.00 -0.13 5.04
C ASP A 430 11.81 -0.32 3.73
N ASP A 431 11.13 -0.03 2.62
CA ASP A 431 11.30 -0.41 1.19
C ASP A 431 10.39 0.50 0.29
N VAL A 432 9.41 1.24 0.89
CA VAL A 432 8.36 2.09 0.24
C VAL A 432 8.11 3.52 0.92
N VAL A 433 8.98 4.56 0.67
CA VAL A 433 9.20 6.06 0.98
C VAL A 433 10.65 6.87 1.17
N LYS A 434 11.69 7.20 0.29
CA LYS A 434 13.15 6.77 -0.18
C LYS A 434 13.78 5.97 -1.51
N LYS A 435 13.41 5.18 -2.63
CA LYS A 435 12.48 4.11 -3.37
C LYS A 435 10.86 3.73 -3.74
N CYS A 436 9.52 4.16 -3.49
CA CYS A 436 8.53 5.02 -2.59
C CYS A 436 8.10 6.58 -2.70
N ARG A 437 8.78 7.55 -2.04
CA ARG A 437 8.74 9.08 -1.97
C ARG A 437 9.45 10.03 -3.06
N GLY A 438 9.01 10.17 -4.34
CA GLY A 438 8.67 11.42 -5.19
C GLY A 438 7.33 11.88 -6.11
N LYS A 439 6.04 11.32 -6.57
CA LYS A 439 5.27 10.34 -7.67
C LYS A 439 3.92 9.69 -7.23
N ASN A 440 3.90 8.42 -6.72
CA ASN A 440 2.70 7.68 -6.34
C ASN A 440 2.66 6.90 -5.03
N LEU A 441 2.61 7.68 -3.95
CA LEU A 441 2.38 7.42 -2.54
C LEU A 441 2.21 8.81 -1.84
N PHE A 442 0.97 9.16 -1.46
CA PHE A 442 0.59 10.46 -0.92
C PHE A 442 -0.09 10.33 0.42
N PHE A 443 0.50 9.70 1.45
CA PHE A 443 -0.12 9.85 2.77
C PHE A 443 -0.44 11.31 3.01
N SER A 444 -1.61 11.73 3.49
CA SER A 444 -1.89 13.19 3.61
C SER A 444 -3.19 13.53 4.38
N THR A 445 -3.34 14.73 5.03
CA THR A 445 -4.53 15.22 5.83
C THR A 445 -5.20 16.73 5.72
N ASP A 446 -5.83 17.53 4.77
CA ASP A 446 -6.43 17.92 3.36
C ASP A 446 -7.46 17.12 2.31
N ILE A 447 -8.83 16.89 2.24
CA ILE A 447 -9.56 15.80 1.49
C ILE A 447 -10.30 16.17 0.19
N ASP A 448 -11.08 17.27 0.14
CA ASP A 448 -12.01 17.57 -0.96
C ASP A 448 -11.42 17.48 -2.35
N SER A 449 -10.48 18.35 -2.72
CA SER A 449 -9.66 18.27 -3.93
C SER A 449 -9.05 16.91 -4.28
N ALA A 450 -9.08 15.88 -3.42
CA ALA A 450 -8.85 14.52 -3.89
C ALA A 450 -10.14 13.93 -4.48
N ILE A 451 -11.23 14.01 -3.72
CA ILE A 451 -12.64 13.84 -4.11
C ILE A 451 -13.14 14.89 -5.14
N ARG A 452 -12.26 15.85 -5.50
CA ARG A 452 -12.35 16.91 -6.51
C ARG A 452 -11.12 16.87 -7.41
N GLU A 453 -11.01 15.77 -8.11
CA GLU A 453 -10.18 15.32 -9.21
C GLU A 453 -10.77 14.17 -10.08
N ALA A 454 -10.65 12.87 -9.78
CA ALA A 454 -10.89 11.83 -10.83
C ALA A 454 -12.21 11.03 -10.92
N ASP A 455 -12.23 9.73 -11.25
CA ASP A 455 -13.40 8.89 -11.70
C ASP A 455 -13.97 7.66 -10.91
N LEU A 456 -13.35 7.06 -9.89
CA LEU A 456 -13.94 6.22 -8.81
C LEU A 456 -13.39 6.58 -7.42
N ILE A 457 -14.17 6.44 -6.35
CA ILE A 457 -13.74 6.83 -4.98
C ILE A 457 -13.46 5.67 -4.03
N PHE A 458 -12.28 5.62 -3.38
CA PHE A 458 -11.84 4.45 -2.57
C PHE A 458 -11.90 4.69 -1.07
N ILE A 459 -13.05 4.38 -0.48
CA ILE A 459 -13.28 4.63 0.94
C ILE A 459 -12.60 3.54 1.79
N CYS A 460 -11.44 3.87 2.37
CA CYS A 460 -10.56 2.93 3.08
C CYS A 460 -10.63 2.98 4.62
N GLY A 461 -11.73 3.51 5.19
CA GLY A 461 -11.84 3.87 6.61
C GLY A 461 -11.76 2.71 7.63
N GLN A 462 -11.64 3.05 8.91
CA GLN A 462 -11.96 2.10 9.99
C GLN A 462 -13.48 1.97 10.08
N ALA A 463 -13.99 0.77 9.79
CA ALA A 463 -15.41 0.52 9.55
C ALA A 463 -16.21 -0.22 10.67
N PRO A 464 -16.03 0.05 12.00
CA PRO A 464 -17.06 -0.33 12.98
C PRO A 464 -18.22 0.69 13.04
N ASP A 465 -18.10 1.82 12.32
CA ASP A 465 -19.06 2.93 12.33
C ASP A 465 -19.12 3.53 10.92
N LEU A 466 -20.30 3.52 10.31
CA LEU A 466 -20.51 4.03 8.96
C LEU A 466 -20.31 5.54 8.84
N LYS A 467 -20.30 6.33 9.93
CA LYS A 467 -20.17 7.80 9.85
C LYS A 467 -18.93 8.27 9.09
N TYR A 468 -17.82 7.52 9.11
CA TYR A 468 -16.62 7.87 8.34
C TYR A 468 -16.76 7.54 6.85
N ILE A 469 -17.53 6.50 6.53
CA ILE A 469 -17.87 6.11 5.16
C ILE A 469 -18.93 7.06 4.60
N GLU A 470 -19.94 7.44 5.39
CA GLU A 470 -20.96 8.43 5.02
C GLU A 470 -20.44 9.86 5.00
N SER A 471 -19.45 10.22 5.84
CA SER A 471 -18.78 11.52 5.76
C SER A 471 -17.89 11.59 4.54
N ALA A 472 -17.11 10.52 4.24
CA ALA A 472 -16.37 10.45 2.99
C ALA A 472 -17.32 10.49 1.79
N ALA A 473 -18.37 9.65 1.80
CA ALA A 473 -19.38 9.60 0.76
C ALA A 473 -20.04 10.96 0.57
N ARG A 474 -20.61 11.60 1.59
CA ARG A 474 -21.19 12.95 1.47
C ARG A 474 -20.20 13.97 0.94
N ARG A 475 -18.93 13.88 1.32
CA ARG A 475 -17.91 14.78 0.78
C ARG A 475 -17.68 14.59 -0.72
N ILE A 476 -18.16 13.49 -1.32
CA ILE A 476 -18.30 13.32 -2.78
C ILE A 476 -19.40 14.23 -3.34
N ALA A 477 -20.54 14.38 -2.67
CA ALA A 477 -21.68 15.18 -3.16
C ALA A 477 -21.32 16.64 -3.36
N GLU A 478 -20.63 17.19 -2.36
CA GLU A 478 -20.43 18.63 -2.20
C GLU A 478 -19.33 19.16 -3.12
N VAL A 479 -18.75 18.27 -3.94
CA VAL A 479 -17.39 18.38 -4.43
C VAL A 479 -17.31 17.88 -5.88
N ALA A 480 -17.66 16.61 -6.15
CA ALA A 480 -17.51 15.95 -7.44
C ALA A 480 -18.56 16.37 -8.49
N ASP A 481 -18.15 17.06 -9.56
CA ASP A 481 -18.96 17.24 -10.77
C ASP A 481 -18.79 16.05 -11.71
N GLY A 482 -19.89 15.41 -12.13
CA GLY A 482 -19.88 14.44 -13.24
C GLY A 482 -19.63 12.98 -12.87
N GLU A 483 -19.43 12.13 -13.89
CA GLU A 483 -19.64 10.69 -13.75
C GLU A 483 -18.57 9.95 -12.94
N LYS A 484 -18.96 9.49 -11.74
CA LYS A 484 -18.10 8.71 -10.83
C LYS A 484 -18.56 7.29 -10.59
N ILE A 485 -17.60 6.44 -10.19
CA ILE A 485 -17.85 5.27 -9.36
C ILE A 485 -17.55 5.62 -7.89
N VAL A 486 -18.05 4.84 -6.94
CA VAL A 486 -17.60 4.87 -5.54
C VAL A 486 -17.51 3.42 -5.10
N VAL A 487 -16.39 3.05 -4.47
CA VAL A 487 -16.15 1.67 -4.05
C VAL A 487 -15.54 1.63 -2.65
N GLU A 488 -16.19 0.81 -1.83
CA GLU A 488 -15.75 0.46 -0.49
C GLU A 488 -14.47 -0.38 -0.58
N LYS A 489 -13.47 -0.07 0.27
CA LYS A 489 -12.35 -0.98 0.47
C LYS A 489 -11.79 -0.95 1.90
N SER A 490 -12.62 -1.30 2.87
CA SER A 490 -12.19 -1.59 4.24
C SER A 490 -11.93 -3.09 4.46
N THR A 491 -11.66 -3.45 5.72
CA THR A 491 -11.63 -4.85 6.15
C THR A 491 -13.02 -5.48 6.28
N VAL A 492 -14.06 -4.65 6.51
CA VAL A 492 -15.41 -5.06 6.96
C VAL A 492 -16.45 -4.13 6.33
N PRO A 493 -16.83 -4.37 5.07
CA PRO A 493 -18.00 -3.74 4.46
C PRO A 493 -19.30 -4.40 4.95
N VAL A 494 -20.24 -3.60 5.46
CA VAL A 494 -21.66 -3.96 5.61
C VAL A 494 -22.50 -2.77 5.14
N ARG A 495 -23.16 -2.91 3.99
CA ARG A 495 -24.03 -1.88 3.38
C ARG A 495 -23.34 -0.54 3.14
N ALA A 496 -22.02 -0.50 3.22
CA ALA A 496 -21.23 0.71 3.09
C ALA A 496 -21.29 1.28 1.66
N ALA A 497 -21.42 0.41 0.66
CA ALA A 497 -21.75 0.82 -0.70
C ALA A 497 -23.26 1.12 -0.92
N GLU A 498 -24.16 0.77 0.01
CA GLU A 498 -25.57 1.20 -0.06
C GLU A 498 -25.82 2.54 0.64
N SER A 499 -25.23 2.80 1.81
CA SER A 499 -25.31 4.12 2.44
C SER A 499 -24.69 5.20 1.53
N SER A 500 -23.61 4.87 0.81
CA SER A 500 -23.03 5.73 -0.21
C SER A 500 -23.95 6.03 -1.40
N LYS A 501 -24.91 5.14 -1.74
CA LYS A 501 -25.88 5.33 -2.85
C LYS A 501 -27.02 6.31 -2.51
N LEU A 502 -27.21 6.67 -1.24
CA LEU A 502 -28.24 7.65 -0.84
C LEU A 502 -27.93 9.09 -1.30
N PHE A 503 -26.70 9.35 -1.73
CA PHE A 503 -26.23 10.71 -2.03
C PHE A 503 -26.00 10.97 -3.53
N TYR A 504 -25.84 9.94 -4.38
CA TYR A 504 -25.67 10.06 -5.85
C TYR A 504 -26.62 9.16 -6.60
N ASP A 505 -27.39 9.74 -7.53
CA ASP A 505 -28.06 8.94 -8.54
C ASP A 505 -27.00 8.22 -9.41
N ASN A 506 -27.19 6.92 -9.59
CA ASN A 506 -26.23 6.04 -10.25
C ASN A 506 -26.97 5.14 -11.21
N GLY A 507 -26.43 5.01 -12.43
CA GLY A 507 -26.66 3.82 -13.24
C GLY A 507 -26.21 2.58 -12.45
N GLY A 508 -27.18 1.91 -11.83
CA GLY A 508 -26.97 0.82 -10.90
C GLY A 508 -26.27 -0.38 -11.54
N GLU A 509 -25.83 -1.33 -10.72
CA GLU A 509 -24.89 -2.41 -11.09
C GLU A 509 -25.27 -3.28 -12.31
N GLN A 510 -26.54 -3.26 -12.73
CA GLN A 510 -27.03 -3.96 -13.93
C GLN A 510 -27.34 -3.05 -15.13
N THR A 511 -27.27 -1.71 -15.00
CA THR A 511 -27.36 -0.82 -16.16
C THR A 511 -26.08 -0.94 -17.00
N ARG A 512 -26.08 -0.38 -18.20
CA ARG A 512 -24.87 -0.34 -19.02
C ARG A 512 -23.75 0.38 -18.25
N GLU A 513 -24.06 1.44 -17.51
CA GLU A 513 -23.16 2.26 -16.70
C GLU A 513 -22.67 1.51 -15.46
N GLY A 514 -23.50 0.67 -14.83
CA GLY A 514 -23.08 -0.23 -13.76
C GLY A 514 -22.18 -1.37 -14.24
N TYR A 515 -22.46 -1.96 -15.40
CA TYR A 515 -21.54 -2.91 -16.02
C TYR A 515 -20.28 -2.23 -16.55
N LYS A 516 -20.39 -1.03 -17.12
CA LYS A 516 -19.24 -0.17 -17.38
C LYS A 516 -18.46 -0.02 -16.07
N ALA A 517 -19.10 0.28 -14.94
CA ALA A 517 -18.49 0.44 -13.63
C ALA A 517 -17.92 -0.82 -12.95
N ILE A 518 -18.44 -2.02 -13.21
CA ILE A 518 -17.92 -3.30 -12.66
C ILE A 518 -16.94 -3.98 -13.64
N GLU A 519 -17.00 -3.63 -14.92
CA GLU A 519 -15.91 -3.89 -15.84
C GLU A 519 -14.80 -2.86 -15.63
N ALA A 520 -15.12 -1.61 -15.29
CA ALA A 520 -14.17 -0.62 -14.79
C ALA A 520 -13.57 -1.23 -13.52
N LEU A 521 -14.36 -1.40 -12.45
CA LEU A 521 -14.14 -2.28 -11.29
C LEU A 521 -13.93 -3.76 -11.62
N SER A 522 -13.32 -4.05 -12.77
CA SER A 522 -12.47 -5.20 -13.06
C SER A 522 -11.52 -4.86 -14.22
N SER A 523 -10.59 -3.94 -13.92
CA SER A 523 -9.39 -3.62 -14.71
C SER A 523 -8.16 -3.50 -13.77
N VAL A 524 -8.32 -2.96 -12.55
CA VAL A 524 -7.29 -2.93 -11.51
C VAL A 524 -7.06 -4.39 -11.20
N TYR A 525 -8.15 -5.11 -10.98
CA TYR A 525 -8.15 -6.52 -10.68
C TYR A 525 -7.95 -7.27 -12.03
N GLU A 526 -7.13 -6.71 -12.93
CA GLU A 526 -6.58 -7.24 -14.18
C GLU A 526 -5.05 -6.86 -14.37
N HIS A 527 -4.49 -5.77 -13.81
CA HIS A 527 -3.05 -5.41 -13.99
C HIS A 527 -2.00 -6.29 -13.21
N TRP A 528 -2.32 -7.24 -12.29
CA TRP A 528 -1.25 -7.92 -11.48
C TRP A 528 -1.21 -9.40 -10.97
N ILE A 529 -2.20 -10.12 -10.39
CA ILE A 529 -2.31 -11.63 -10.50
C ILE A 529 -3.33 -12.02 -11.62
N PRO A 530 -3.68 -13.29 -11.90
CA PRO A 530 -4.51 -13.60 -13.07
C PRO A 530 -5.99 -13.21 -12.91
N LYS A 531 -6.67 -12.89 -14.02
CA LYS A 531 -8.11 -12.60 -14.11
C LYS A 531 -8.99 -13.73 -13.56
N GLU A 532 -8.56 -14.98 -13.71
CA GLU A 532 -9.23 -16.16 -13.18
C GLU A 532 -9.24 -16.19 -11.63
N ASN A 533 -8.34 -15.46 -10.97
CA ASN A 533 -8.39 -15.24 -9.52
C ASN A 533 -9.30 -14.05 -9.14
N VAL A 534 -10.15 -13.58 -10.06
CA VAL A 534 -10.89 -12.31 -9.92
C VAL A 534 -12.37 -12.48 -10.16
N ILE A 535 -13.08 -12.57 -9.06
CA ILE A 535 -14.51 -12.77 -9.05
C ILE A 535 -15.17 -11.40 -9.29
N LYS A 536 -15.61 -11.13 -10.54
CA LYS A 536 -16.58 -10.07 -10.83
C LYS A 536 -17.94 -10.51 -10.25
N THR A 537 -18.55 -9.71 -9.40
CA THR A 537 -19.85 -10.00 -8.79
C THR A 537 -20.54 -8.69 -8.36
N ASN A 538 -21.83 -8.75 -8.01
CA ASN A 538 -22.56 -7.59 -7.48
C ASN A 538 -21.97 -7.15 -6.13
N THR A 539 -22.13 -5.87 -5.78
CA THR A 539 -21.46 -5.27 -4.62
C THR A 539 -21.79 -6.02 -3.33
N TRP A 540 -23.07 -6.33 -3.12
CA TRP A 540 -23.54 -7.14 -1.99
C TRP A 540 -22.81 -8.47 -1.85
N SER A 541 -22.62 -9.19 -2.95
CA SER A 541 -21.90 -10.46 -2.97
C SER A 541 -20.39 -10.27 -2.75
N SER A 542 -19.82 -9.12 -3.11
CA SER A 542 -18.42 -8.77 -2.82
C SER A 542 -18.24 -8.44 -1.33
N GLU A 543 -19.09 -7.58 -0.76
CA GLU A 543 -19.10 -7.24 0.67
C GLU A 543 -19.28 -8.52 1.51
N LEU A 544 -20.33 -9.29 1.22
CA LEU A 544 -20.63 -10.55 1.91
C LEU A 544 -19.54 -11.60 1.72
N SER A 545 -18.89 -11.69 0.55
CA SER A 545 -17.76 -12.62 0.36
C SER A 545 -16.56 -12.25 1.24
N LYS A 546 -16.32 -10.96 1.51
CA LYS A 546 -15.24 -10.52 2.41
C LYS A 546 -15.55 -10.87 3.86
N LEU A 547 -16.75 -10.55 4.32
CA LEU A 547 -17.24 -10.94 5.65
C LEU A 547 -17.19 -12.46 5.82
N ALA A 548 -17.79 -13.20 4.88
CA ALA A 548 -17.85 -14.66 4.91
C ALA A 548 -16.46 -15.30 4.85
N ALA A 549 -15.53 -14.83 4.02
CA ALA A 549 -14.17 -15.39 3.97
C ALA A 549 -13.42 -15.17 5.29
N ASN A 550 -13.52 -13.98 5.89
CA ASN A 550 -12.94 -13.73 7.21
C ASN A 550 -13.66 -14.53 8.31
N ALA A 551 -14.98 -14.69 8.21
CA ALA A 551 -15.78 -15.50 9.10
C ALA A 551 -15.51 -17.00 8.98
N PHE A 552 -15.21 -17.53 7.79
CA PHE A 552 -14.75 -18.91 7.58
C PHE A 552 -13.34 -19.13 8.14
N LEU A 553 -12.42 -18.17 7.99
CA LEU A 553 -11.10 -18.25 8.61
C LEU A 553 -11.18 -18.21 10.15
N ALA A 554 -12.01 -17.31 10.69
CA ALA A 554 -12.32 -17.23 12.12
C ALA A 554 -13.04 -18.50 12.61
N GLN A 555 -13.99 -19.02 11.82
CA GLN A 555 -14.73 -20.25 12.11
C GLN A 555 -13.79 -21.44 12.15
N ARG A 556 -12.81 -21.57 11.26
CA ARG A 556 -11.83 -22.68 11.34
C ARG A 556 -11.03 -22.66 12.64
N ILE A 557 -10.63 -21.46 13.10
CA ILE A 557 -9.98 -21.29 14.41
C ILE A 557 -10.96 -21.63 15.54
N SER A 558 -12.19 -21.08 15.52
CA SER A 558 -13.20 -21.37 16.54
C SER A 558 -13.66 -22.83 16.56
N SER A 559 -13.74 -23.51 15.42
CA SER A 559 -14.08 -24.93 15.31
C SER A 559 -12.95 -25.81 15.83
N ILE A 560 -11.68 -25.52 15.51
CA ILE A 560 -10.58 -26.29 16.10
C ILE A 560 -10.38 -25.95 17.59
N ASN A 561 -10.74 -24.75 18.03
CA ASN A 561 -10.84 -24.38 19.44
C ASN A 561 -12.00 -25.09 20.16
N ALA A 562 -13.15 -25.27 19.52
CA ALA A 562 -14.25 -26.10 20.05
C ALA A 562 -13.80 -27.56 20.18
N MET A 563 -13.14 -28.10 19.15
CA MET A 563 -12.49 -29.42 19.22
C MET A 563 -11.41 -29.46 20.31
N SER A 564 -10.71 -28.37 20.60
CA SER A 564 -9.72 -28.31 21.70
C SER A 564 -10.38 -28.53 23.07
N ALA A 565 -11.55 -27.94 23.32
CA ALA A 565 -12.30 -28.20 24.55
C ALA A 565 -12.80 -29.67 24.64
N ILE A 566 -13.22 -30.26 23.51
CA ILE A 566 -13.59 -31.69 23.44
C ILE A 566 -12.36 -32.57 23.70
N CYS A 567 -11.20 -32.24 23.15
CA CYS A 567 -9.94 -32.96 23.38
C CYS A 567 -9.55 -32.95 24.87
N GLU A 568 -9.62 -31.77 25.51
CA GLU A 568 -9.41 -31.63 26.96
C GLU A 568 -10.41 -32.43 27.80
N ALA A 569 -11.66 -32.57 27.36
CA ALA A 569 -12.69 -33.34 28.06
C ALA A 569 -12.63 -34.88 27.81
N THR A 570 -11.92 -35.32 26.76
CA THR A 570 -11.90 -36.74 26.33
C THR A 570 -10.52 -37.40 26.39
N GLY A 571 -9.45 -36.64 26.64
CA GLY A 571 -8.06 -37.12 26.61
C GLY A 571 -7.43 -37.17 25.23
N ALA A 572 -8.11 -36.70 24.18
CA ALA A 572 -7.52 -36.58 22.84
C ALA A 572 -6.54 -35.39 22.73
N ASN A 573 -5.80 -35.31 21.62
CA ASN A 573 -4.87 -34.23 21.32
C ASN A 573 -5.34 -33.45 20.08
N VAL A 574 -5.63 -32.15 20.24
CA VAL A 574 -6.13 -31.29 19.17
C VAL A 574 -5.14 -31.16 18.01
N SER A 575 -3.83 -31.29 18.26
CA SER A 575 -2.81 -31.22 17.19
C SER A 575 -2.86 -32.45 16.28
N GLU A 576 -3.18 -33.62 16.84
CA GLU A 576 -3.38 -34.86 16.08
C GLU A 576 -4.72 -34.82 15.33
N VAL A 577 -5.78 -34.35 15.99
CA VAL A 577 -7.11 -34.12 15.37
C VAL A 577 -7.02 -33.12 14.22
N ALA A 578 -6.33 -31.99 14.40
CA ALA A 578 -6.07 -31.00 13.35
C ALA A 578 -5.26 -31.59 12.18
N SER A 579 -4.27 -32.43 12.46
CA SER A 579 -3.46 -33.12 11.45
C SER A 579 -4.27 -34.16 10.67
N ALA A 580 -5.16 -34.90 11.33
CA ALA A 580 -6.07 -35.85 10.70
C ALA A 580 -7.10 -35.15 9.80
N ILE A 581 -7.78 -34.12 10.33
CA ILE A 581 -8.73 -33.28 9.59
C ILE A 581 -8.05 -32.58 8.40
N GLY A 582 -6.86 -32.02 8.61
CA GLY A 582 -6.10 -31.27 7.62
C GLY A 582 -5.51 -32.10 6.47
N ARG A 583 -5.56 -33.44 6.55
CA ARG A 583 -5.21 -34.35 5.44
C ARG A 583 -6.31 -34.45 4.39
N ASP A 584 -7.57 -34.20 4.74
CA ASP A 584 -8.64 -34.13 3.75
C ASP A 584 -8.46 -32.86 2.93
N THR A 585 -8.21 -32.99 1.62
CA THR A 585 -7.95 -31.85 0.72
C THR A 585 -9.14 -30.92 0.55
N ARG A 586 -10.36 -31.37 0.89
CA ARG A 586 -11.58 -30.55 0.90
C ARG A 586 -11.62 -29.60 2.11
N ILE A 587 -10.89 -29.92 3.17
CA ILE A 587 -10.77 -29.10 4.39
C ILE A 587 -9.43 -28.36 4.39
N GLY A 588 -8.34 -29.04 4.07
CA GLY A 588 -6.98 -28.49 4.00
C GLY A 588 -6.36 -28.18 5.38
N ARG A 589 -5.03 -28.22 5.44
CA ARG A 589 -4.22 -28.09 6.67
C ARG A 589 -4.10 -26.68 7.29
N HIS A 590 -4.60 -25.64 6.63
CA HIS A 590 -4.35 -24.24 7.04
C HIS A 590 -5.44 -23.73 7.99
N PHE A 591 -5.11 -22.79 8.90
CA PHE A 591 -6.04 -22.25 9.90
C PHE A 591 -6.65 -23.31 10.86
N LEU A 592 -5.93 -24.42 11.10
CA LEU A 592 -6.28 -25.48 12.06
C LEU A 592 -5.33 -25.50 13.28
N GLN A 593 -4.64 -24.39 13.58
CA GLN A 593 -3.86 -24.26 14.82
C GLN A 593 -4.80 -23.79 15.94
N ALA A 594 -5.00 -24.60 16.97
CA ALA A 594 -5.71 -24.18 18.17
C ALA A 594 -4.90 -23.14 18.96
N SER A 595 -5.59 -22.23 19.66
CA SER A 595 -4.97 -21.14 20.43
C SER A 595 -5.90 -20.61 21.50
N VAL A 596 -5.39 -19.76 22.39
CA VAL A 596 -6.15 -19.01 23.42
C VAL A 596 -7.28 -18.15 22.84
N GLY A 597 -7.17 -17.81 21.55
CA GLY A 597 -8.18 -17.16 20.75
C GLY A 597 -7.56 -16.54 19.51
N PHE A 598 -8.36 -16.32 18.47
CA PHE A 598 -7.96 -15.39 17.41
C PHE A 598 -8.02 -13.94 17.94
N GLY A 599 -7.20 -13.09 17.32
CA GLY A 599 -7.18 -11.64 17.53
C GLY A 599 -6.77 -10.92 16.25
N GLY A 600 -6.40 -9.65 16.36
CA GLY A 600 -6.21 -8.75 15.22
C GLY A 600 -7.52 -8.11 14.78
N SER A 601 -7.44 -6.88 14.26
CA SER A 601 -8.59 -6.00 13.98
C SER A 601 -9.57 -6.44 12.86
N CYS A 602 -9.55 -7.72 12.47
CA CYS A 602 -10.37 -8.30 11.42
C CYS A 602 -11.41 -9.24 12.02
N PHE A 603 -11.03 -10.50 12.32
CA PHE A 603 -11.94 -11.62 12.60
C PHE A 603 -13.09 -11.32 13.58
N GLN A 604 -12.83 -10.71 14.74
CA GLN A 604 -13.90 -10.39 15.70
C GLN A 604 -14.90 -9.37 15.12
N LYS A 605 -14.38 -8.31 14.51
CA LYS A 605 -15.18 -7.24 13.89
C LYS A 605 -15.93 -7.73 12.65
N ASP A 606 -15.27 -8.51 11.80
CA ASP A 606 -15.83 -9.16 10.60
C ASP A 606 -17.07 -9.98 10.92
N VAL A 607 -16.94 -10.92 11.88
CA VAL A 607 -18.02 -11.83 12.23
C VAL A 607 -19.15 -11.09 12.95
N LEU A 608 -18.85 -10.18 13.89
CA LEU A 608 -19.90 -9.38 14.54
C LEU A 608 -20.70 -8.53 13.53
N ASN A 609 -20.05 -8.03 12.48
CA ASN A 609 -20.72 -7.32 11.39
C ASN A 609 -21.56 -8.24 10.50
N LEU A 610 -21.11 -9.48 10.27
CA LEU A 610 -21.91 -10.51 9.58
C LEU A 610 -23.14 -10.93 10.41
N VAL A 611 -23.00 -11.04 11.73
CA VAL A 611 -24.10 -11.30 12.67
C VAL A 611 -25.13 -10.16 12.59
N TYR A 612 -24.67 -8.93 12.79
CA TYR A 612 -25.52 -7.73 12.74
C TYR A 612 -26.22 -7.57 11.37
N LEU A 613 -25.54 -7.86 10.27
CA LEU A 613 -26.15 -7.89 8.94
C LEU A 613 -27.27 -8.94 8.84
N CYS A 614 -27.06 -10.15 9.37
CA CYS A 614 -28.10 -11.17 9.41
C CYS A 614 -29.29 -10.77 10.30
N GLU A 615 -29.05 -10.12 11.44
CA GLU A 615 -30.13 -9.56 12.30
C GLU A 615 -30.92 -8.47 11.56
N ALA A 616 -30.23 -7.52 10.92
CA ALA A 616 -30.83 -6.43 10.16
C ALA A 616 -31.58 -6.89 8.89
N LEU A 617 -31.26 -8.07 8.36
CA LEU A 617 -31.99 -8.75 7.28
C LEU A 617 -33.09 -9.70 7.79
N ASN A 618 -33.35 -9.74 9.11
CA ASN A 618 -34.30 -10.64 9.76
C ASN A 618 -34.02 -12.13 9.45
N LEU A 619 -32.75 -12.53 9.56
CA LEU A 619 -32.23 -13.90 9.45
C LEU A 619 -31.59 -14.34 10.78
N PRO A 620 -32.36 -14.42 11.89
CA PRO A 620 -31.82 -14.64 13.23
C PRO A 620 -31.11 -15.99 13.38
N GLU A 621 -31.47 -17.02 12.62
CA GLU A 621 -30.78 -18.32 12.62
C GLU A 621 -29.36 -18.20 12.06
N VAL A 622 -29.19 -17.39 11.00
CA VAL A 622 -27.89 -17.15 10.36
C VAL A 622 -27.03 -16.22 11.21
N ALA A 623 -27.64 -15.24 11.87
CA ALA A 623 -27.00 -14.41 12.88
C ALA A 623 -26.45 -15.27 14.03
N ASN A 624 -27.30 -16.11 14.64
CA ASN A 624 -26.90 -17.00 15.74
C ASN A 624 -25.79 -17.99 15.31
N TYR A 625 -25.85 -18.51 14.08
CA TYR A 625 -24.82 -19.39 13.52
C TYR A 625 -23.44 -18.72 13.46
N TRP A 626 -23.35 -17.51 12.90
CA TRP A 626 -22.08 -16.79 12.85
C TRP A 626 -21.66 -16.25 14.22
N TYR A 627 -22.61 -15.92 15.09
CA TYR A 627 -22.31 -15.50 16.46
C TYR A 627 -21.62 -16.60 17.26
N GLN A 628 -21.88 -17.89 16.98
CA GLN A 628 -21.12 -18.98 17.59
C GLN A 628 -19.61 -18.88 17.34
N VAL A 629 -19.16 -18.28 16.23
CA VAL A 629 -17.73 -18.09 15.96
C VAL A 629 -17.11 -17.09 16.95
N ILE A 630 -17.84 -16.05 17.36
CA ILE A 630 -17.42 -15.10 18.41
C ILE A 630 -17.59 -15.70 19.79
N ALA A 631 -18.77 -16.25 20.10
CA ALA A 631 -19.07 -16.86 21.39
C ALA A 631 -18.08 -17.98 21.72
N MET A 632 -17.62 -18.76 20.73
CA MET A 632 -16.56 -19.76 20.88
C MET A 632 -15.17 -19.14 21.10
N ASN A 633 -14.86 -17.97 20.52
CA ASN A 633 -13.59 -17.27 20.75
C ASN A 633 -13.57 -16.55 22.11
N GLU A 634 -14.71 -16.03 22.57
CA GLU A 634 -14.90 -15.53 23.95
C GLU A 634 -14.86 -16.67 24.97
N TYR A 635 -15.54 -17.78 24.70
CA TYR A 635 -15.47 -19.00 25.50
C TYR A 635 -14.03 -19.54 25.57
N GLN A 636 -13.28 -19.56 24.47
CA GLN A 636 -11.87 -19.99 24.47
C GLN A 636 -11.00 -19.07 25.35
N ARG A 637 -11.15 -17.75 25.24
CA ARG A 637 -10.42 -16.78 26.08
C ARG A 637 -10.82 -16.92 27.56
N ARG A 638 -12.13 -16.92 27.84
CA ARG A 638 -12.67 -17.00 29.21
C ARG A 638 -12.33 -18.34 29.86
N ARG A 639 -12.52 -19.48 29.20
CA ARG A 639 -12.21 -20.80 29.77
C ARG A 639 -10.72 -20.99 30.01
N PHE A 640 -9.84 -20.36 29.22
CA PHE A 640 -8.39 -20.41 29.45
C PHE A 640 -8.02 -19.60 30.71
N ALA A 641 -8.59 -18.40 30.87
CA ALA A 641 -8.46 -17.63 32.12
C ALA A 641 -9.06 -18.38 33.33
N SER A 642 -10.25 -18.98 33.20
CA SER A 642 -10.84 -19.82 34.26
C SER A 642 -10.00 -21.05 34.56
N ARG A 643 -9.37 -21.71 33.57
CA ARG A 643 -8.43 -22.82 33.80
C ARG A 643 -7.20 -22.34 34.60
N ILE A 644 -6.68 -21.15 34.30
CA ILE A 644 -5.61 -20.51 35.10
C ILE A 644 -6.07 -20.30 36.56
N VAL A 645 -7.24 -19.69 36.77
CA VAL A 645 -7.78 -19.41 38.12
C VAL A 645 -8.08 -20.70 38.90
N ASN A 646 -8.67 -21.70 38.24
CA ASN A 646 -9.01 -22.99 38.85
C ASN A 646 -7.75 -23.77 39.27
N CYS A 647 -6.76 -23.88 38.37
CA CYS A 647 -5.47 -24.52 38.69
C CYS A 647 -4.71 -23.76 39.79
N LEU A 648 -4.87 -22.43 39.87
CA LEU A 648 -4.40 -21.60 40.99
C LEU A 648 -5.33 -21.61 42.22
N PHE A 649 -6.12 -22.67 42.41
CA PHE A 649 -6.97 -22.93 43.58
C PHE A 649 -8.15 -21.97 43.75
N ASN A 650 -8.80 -21.57 42.65
CA ASN A 650 -9.97 -20.68 42.60
C ASN A 650 -9.72 -19.27 43.21
N THR A 651 -8.47 -18.82 43.27
CA THR A 651 -8.13 -17.44 43.66
C THR A 651 -6.80 -17.02 43.06
N VAL A 652 -6.75 -15.84 42.45
CA VAL A 652 -5.52 -15.23 41.93
C VAL A 652 -5.23 -13.86 42.53
N THR A 653 -6.03 -13.42 43.50
CA THR A 653 -5.87 -12.15 44.22
C THR A 653 -4.46 -12.04 44.82
N ASP A 654 -3.79 -10.91 44.57
CA ASP A 654 -2.39 -10.63 44.94
C ASP A 654 -1.31 -11.56 44.32
N LYS A 655 -1.68 -12.66 43.64
CA LYS A 655 -0.73 -13.58 43.03
C LYS A 655 -0.05 -12.95 41.82
N LYS A 656 1.28 -12.96 41.81
CA LYS A 656 2.06 -12.62 40.60
C LYS A 656 1.88 -13.70 39.53
N ILE A 657 1.48 -13.28 38.33
CA ILE A 657 1.38 -14.10 37.11
C ILE A 657 2.23 -13.43 36.02
N ALA A 658 3.09 -14.20 35.35
CA ALA A 658 3.89 -13.71 34.24
C ALA A 658 3.19 -14.02 32.91
N LEU A 659 3.05 -13.01 32.04
CA LEU A 659 2.41 -13.15 30.73
C LEU A 659 3.41 -12.84 29.62
N LEU A 660 3.76 -13.85 28.83
CA LEU A 660 4.68 -13.73 27.70
C LEU A 660 3.88 -13.64 26.39
N GLY A 661 4.09 -12.53 25.68
CA GLY A 661 3.42 -12.21 24.42
C GLY A 661 2.16 -11.38 24.63
N PHE A 662 2.18 -10.15 24.12
CA PHE A 662 1.05 -9.21 24.15
C PHE A 662 0.50 -8.90 22.74
N ALA A 663 1.35 -8.97 21.69
CA ALA A 663 0.91 -8.86 20.31
C ALA A 663 -0.08 -9.97 19.92
N PHE A 664 -1.03 -9.72 19.02
CA PHE A 664 -2.08 -10.72 18.70
C PHE A 664 -1.54 -12.01 18.03
N LYS A 665 -0.35 -11.90 17.43
CA LYS A 665 0.45 -12.96 16.80
C LYS A 665 1.94 -12.55 16.81
N LYS A 666 2.86 -13.45 16.48
CA LYS A 666 4.29 -13.13 16.37
C LYS A 666 4.62 -12.18 15.20
N ASN A 667 5.81 -11.61 15.26
CA ASN A 667 6.42 -10.73 14.25
C ASN A 667 5.62 -9.45 13.96
N THR A 668 4.94 -8.91 14.97
CA THR A 668 4.28 -7.59 14.93
C THR A 668 4.22 -6.97 16.33
N GLY A 669 4.13 -5.64 16.42
CA GLY A 669 3.76 -4.92 17.65
C GLY A 669 2.26 -4.60 17.73
N ASP A 670 1.45 -5.14 16.82
CA ASP A 670 0.00 -4.91 16.77
C ASP A 670 -0.73 -5.69 17.88
N THR A 671 -1.47 -4.94 18.69
CA THR A 671 -2.17 -5.40 19.90
C THR A 671 -3.68 -5.53 19.72
N ARG A 672 -4.25 -4.99 18.64
CA ARG A 672 -5.70 -4.83 18.49
C ARG A 672 -6.42 -6.18 18.52
N GLU A 673 -7.47 -6.30 19.34
CA GLU A 673 -8.19 -7.55 19.60
C GLU A 673 -7.28 -8.71 20.10
N SER A 674 -6.08 -8.44 20.61
CA SER A 674 -5.17 -9.49 21.08
C SER A 674 -5.79 -10.27 22.23
N ALA A 675 -5.73 -11.60 22.16
CA ALA A 675 -6.19 -12.47 23.24
C ALA A 675 -5.52 -12.12 24.58
N SER A 676 -4.27 -11.65 24.56
CA SER A 676 -3.52 -11.19 25.74
C SER A 676 -4.24 -10.07 26.51
N ILE A 677 -4.94 -9.15 25.83
CA ILE A 677 -5.72 -8.07 26.47
C ILE A 677 -6.85 -8.68 27.33
N TYR A 678 -7.57 -9.66 26.78
CA TYR A 678 -8.69 -10.31 27.46
C TYR A 678 -8.24 -11.26 28.58
N ILE A 679 -7.12 -11.96 28.39
CA ILE A 679 -6.52 -12.76 29.47
C ILE A 679 -6.02 -11.84 30.59
N CYS A 680 -5.39 -10.70 30.28
CA CYS A 680 -5.10 -9.69 31.29
C CYS A 680 -6.37 -9.19 31.98
N LYS A 681 -7.44 -8.86 31.25
CA LYS A 681 -8.73 -8.44 31.83
C LYS A 681 -9.25 -9.44 32.86
N TYR A 682 -9.49 -10.68 32.45
CA TYR A 682 -10.09 -11.69 33.31
C TYR A 682 -9.22 -12.04 34.54
N LEU A 683 -7.89 -11.92 34.44
CA LEU A 683 -6.99 -12.11 35.59
C LEU A 683 -6.92 -10.85 36.48
N MET A 684 -6.97 -9.64 35.94
CA MET A 684 -7.08 -8.39 36.70
C MET A 684 -8.41 -8.32 37.47
N ASP A 685 -9.51 -8.76 36.85
CA ASP A 685 -10.86 -8.80 37.43
C ASP A 685 -10.88 -9.62 38.74
N GLU A 686 -10.15 -10.74 38.78
CA GLU A 686 -9.92 -11.62 39.93
C GLU A 686 -8.79 -11.14 40.88
N GLY A 687 -8.15 -10.00 40.57
CA GLY A 687 -7.14 -9.34 41.40
C GLY A 687 -5.71 -9.82 41.24
N ALA A 688 -5.36 -10.50 40.14
CA ALA A 688 -3.99 -10.94 39.86
C ALA A 688 -3.05 -9.76 39.55
N LYS A 689 -1.78 -9.90 39.95
CA LYS A 689 -0.70 -8.98 39.60
C LYS A 689 0.04 -9.52 38.38
N ILE A 690 -0.15 -8.90 37.22
CA ILE A 690 0.30 -9.44 35.94
C ILE A 690 1.58 -8.73 35.51
N THR A 691 2.65 -9.49 35.30
CA THR A 691 3.90 -8.96 34.72
C THR A 691 4.02 -9.38 33.27
N VAL A 692 3.88 -8.42 32.36
CA VAL A 692 3.83 -8.62 30.91
C VAL A 692 5.22 -8.43 30.30
N PHE A 693 5.58 -9.28 29.33
CA PHE A 693 6.73 -9.12 28.45
C PHE A 693 6.35 -9.43 26.99
N ASP A 694 6.74 -8.58 26.05
CA ASP A 694 6.62 -8.83 24.61
C ASP A 694 7.85 -8.25 23.86
N PRO A 695 8.44 -8.94 22.86
CA PRO A 695 9.64 -8.47 22.17
C PRO A 695 9.44 -7.30 21.19
N LYS A 696 8.19 -6.89 20.89
CA LYS A 696 7.88 -5.84 19.88
C LYS A 696 6.77 -4.85 20.26
N VAL A 697 5.92 -5.12 21.24
CA VAL A 697 4.91 -4.13 21.68
C VAL A 697 5.56 -3.08 22.60
N GLU A 698 5.32 -1.80 22.31
CA GLU A 698 5.77 -0.67 23.14
C GLU A 698 5.00 -0.60 24.46
N LYS A 699 5.68 -0.23 25.55
CA LYS A 699 5.08 -0.23 26.91
C LYS A 699 3.80 0.61 27.00
N ASP A 700 3.82 1.78 26.36
CA ASP A 700 2.70 2.71 26.36
C ASP A 700 1.48 2.13 25.64
N GLN A 701 1.69 1.32 24.59
CA GLN A 701 0.61 0.60 23.91
C GLN A 701 0.01 -0.51 24.79
N ILE A 702 0.82 -1.21 25.59
CA ILE A 702 0.31 -2.21 26.56
C ILE A 702 -0.57 -1.52 27.61
N MET A 703 -0.10 -0.40 28.19
CA MET A 703 -0.90 0.36 29.17
C MET A 703 -2.16 0.95 28.55
N LEU A 704 -2.08 1.50 27.33
CA LEU A 704 -3.23 2.08 26.62
C LEU A 704 -4.32 1.05 26.34
N GLU A 705 -3.98 -0.17 25.93
CA GLU A 705 -4.97 -1.23 25.67
C GLU A 705 -5.63 -1.71 26.96
N LEU A 706 -4.89 -1.80 28.08
CA LEU A 706 -5.43 -2.28 29.36
C LEU A 706 -6.21 -1.21 30.14
N THR A 707 -5.97 0.07 29.87
CA THR A 707 -6.70 1.21 30.48
C THR A 707 -7.91 1.68 29.66
N GLN A 708 -8.25 1.03 28.55
CA GLN A 708 -9.49 1.32 27.82
C GLN A 708 -10.74 1.01 28.68
N PRO A 709 -11.80 1.83 28.66
CA PRO A 709 -13.02 1.60 29.44
C PRO A 709 -13.75 0.28 29.17
N SER A 710 -13.56 -0.32 27.98
CA SER A 710 -14.04 -1.67 27.63
C SER A 710 -13.27 -2.78 28.37
N ILE A 711 -12.05 -2.50 28.81
CA ILE A 711 -11.12 -3.43 29.45
C ILE A 711 -11.08 -3.21 30.97
N SER A 712 -10.85 -1.98 31.46
CA SER A 712 -10.95 -1.63 32.88
C SER A 712 -11.73 -0.33 33.08
N GLU A 713 -12.66 -0.33 34.03
CA GLU A 713 -13.41 0.88 34.44
C GLU A 713 -12.56 1.83 35.30
N ASP A 714 -11.50 1.32 35.95
CA ASP A 714 -10.54 2.12 36.71
C ASP A 714 -9.11 1.96 36.14
N PRO A 715 -8.52 3.02 35.57
CA PRO A 715 -7.12 3.03 35.14
C PRO A 715 -6.13 2.84 36.30
N LYS A 716 -6.44 3.29 37.53
CA LYS A 716 -5.53 3.16 38.69
C LYS A 716 -5.41 1.72 39.15
N ARG A 717 -6.49 0.94 39.07
CA ARG A 717 -6.46 -0.52 39.21
C ARG A 717 -5.44 -1.14 38.26
N VAL A 718 -5.41 -0.72 36.98
CA VAL A 718 -4.44 -1.21 35.99
C VAL A 718 -3.01 -0.86 36.40
N GLU A 719 -2.74 0.39 36.79
CA GLU A 719 -1.43 0.81 37.31
C GLU A 719 -0.98 0.02 38.56
N SER A 720 -1.92 -0.43 39.40
CA SER A 720 -1.64 -1.21 40.61
C SER A 720 -1.44 -2.72 40.38
N LEU A 721 -1.97 -3.26 39.27
CA LEU A 721 -1.96 -4.69 38.96
C LEU A 721 -1.02 -5.07 37.80
N ILE A 722 -0.73 -4.15 36.88
CA ILE A 722 0.13 -4.41 35.72
C ILE A 722 1.57 -3.93 35.98
N THR A 723 2.53 -4.77 35.60
CA THR A 723 3.95 -4.40 35.49
C THR A 723 4.44 -4.82 34.11
N ILE A 724 5.24 -3.98 33.45
CA ILE A 724 5.81 -4.30 32.13
C ILE A 724 7.32 -4.49 32.28
N ALA A 725 7.79 -5.72 32.03
CA ALA A 725 9.18 -6.09 32.14
C ALA A 725 9.94 -5.92 30.81
N ASP A 726 11.21 -5.52 30.89
CA ASP A 726 12.14 -5.47 29.75
C ASP A 726 12.87 -6.80 29.50
N ASP A 727 12.62 -7.81 30.34
CA ASP A 727 13.30 -9.12 30.31
C ASP A 727 12.35 -10.22 30.79
N PRO A 728 12.32 -11.39 30.13
CA PRO A 728 11.38 -12.47 30.45
C PRO A 728 11.68 -13.15 31.79
N TYR A 729 12.95 -13.18 32.24
CA TYR A 729 13.34 -13.78 33.52
C TYR A 729 12.89 -12.90 34.70
N LYS A 730 12.90 -11.57 34.56
CA LYS A 730 12.27 -10.63 35.52
C LYS A 730 10.75 -10.76 35.56
N ALA A 731 10.12 -11.08 34.43
CA ALA A 731 8.67 -11.27 34.37
C ALA A 731 8.24 -12.46 35.24
N VAL A 732 8.91 -13.61 35.11
CA VAL A 732 8.61 -14.87 35.82
C VAL A 732 9.14 -14.95 37.25
N GLN A 733 10.14 -14.15 37.64
CA GLN A 733 10.69 -14.18 39.00
C GLN A 733 9.58 -14.00 40.05
N ASP A 734 9.52 -14.86 41.06
CA ASP A 734 8.49 -14.88 42.12
C ASP A 734 7.03 -14.99 41.61
N ALA A 735 6.82 -15.43 40.36
CA ALA A 735 5.49 -15.71 39.81
C ALA A 735 4.98 -17.10 40.23
N HIS A 736 3.66 -17.22 40.40
CA HIS A 736 2.97 -18.50 40.64
C HIS A 736 2.70 -19.25 39.34
N ALA A 737 2.50 -18.50 38.26
CA ALA A 737 2.16 -19.01 36.94
C ALA A 737 2.89 -18.22 35.85
N LEU A 738 3.33 -18.94 34.83
CA LEU A 738 3.73 -18.44 33.53
C LEU A 738 2.60 -18.72 32.54
N VAL A 739 2.22 -17.73 31.73
CA VAL A 739 1.19 -17.82 30.70
C VAL A 739 1.76 -17.36 29.37
N VAL A 740 1.69 -18.19 28.33
CA VAL A 740 2.12 -17.84 26.96
C VAL A 740 0.89 -17.50 26.12
N CYS A 741 0.78 -16.24 25.71
CA CYS A 741 -0.36 -15.73 24.94
C CYS A 741 -0.03 -15.41 23.47
N THR A 742 1.24 -15.39 23.07
CA THR A 742 1.68 -15.14 21.66
C THR A 742 2.81 -16.08 21.25
N GLU A 743 2.77 -16.60 20.02
CA GLU A 743 3.65 -17.66 19.52
C GLU A 743 5.08 -17.22 19.11
N TRP A 744 5.68 -16.26 19.83
CA TRP A 744 7.04 -15.79 19.56
C TRP A 744 8.05 -16.95 19.59
N ASP A 745 8.89 -17.06 18.55
CA ASP A 745 9.77 -18.23 18.39
C ASP A 745 10.90 -18.29 19.44
N GLU A 746 11.29 -17.15 20.01
CA GLU A 746 12.31 -17.07 21.06
C GLU A 746 11.89 -17.75 22.38
N PHE A 747 10.60 -17.73 22.72
CA PHE A 747 10.09 -18.34 23.97
C PHE A 747 10.42 -19.83 24.07
N LYS A 748 10.50 -20.51 22.92
CA LYS A 748 10.85 -21.94 22.79
C LYS A 748 12.28 -22.26 23.23
N SER A 749 13.14 -21.25 23.36
CA SER A 749 14.59 -21.38 23.58
C SER A 749 15.07 -20.86 24.94
N TYR A 750 14.14 -20.47 25.82
CA TYR A 750 14.46 -19.96 27.15
C TYR A 750 14.91 -21.06 28.11
N ASP A 751 15.72 -20.68 29.11
CA ASP A 751 16.15 -21.58 30.19
C ASP A 751 14.99 -21.82 31.18
N TYR A 752 14.16 -22.81 30.86
CA TYR A 752 13.00 -23.16 31.67
C TYR A 752 13.35 -23.72 33.06
N LYS A 753 14.59 -24.21 33.26
CA LYS A 753 15.04 -24.65 34.58
C LYS A 753 15.29 -23.44 35.48
N ARG A 754 16.00 -22.42 34.99
CA ARG A 754 16.16 -21.12 35.66
C ARG A 754 14.82 -20.42 35.91
N ILE A 755 13.90 -20.45 34.95
CA ILE A 755 12.53 -19.94 35.13
C ILE A 755 11.85 -20.65 36.31
N TYR A 756 11.80 -21.99 36.30
CA TYR A 756 11.18 -22.78 37.36
C TYR A 756 11.79 -22.49 38.74
N ASP A 757 13.12 -22.46 38.85
CA ASP A 757 13.79 -22.25 40.12
C ASP A 757 13.51 -20.86 40.69
N SER A 758 13.28 -19.85 39.83
CA SER A 758 12.88 -18.49 40.23
C SER A 758 11.39 -18.30 40.56
N MET A 759 10.52 -19.27 40.27
CA MET A 759 9.07 -19.17 40.50
C MET A 759 8.62 -19.70 41.86
N LEU A 760 7.48 -19.22 42.36
CA LEU A 760 6.84 -19.77 43.55
C LEU A 760 6.26 -21.16 43.28
N LYS A 761 6.21 -22.02 44.30
CA LYS A 761 5.83 -23.44 44.16
C LYS A 761 4.46 -23.74 44.79
N PRO A 762 3.59 -24.56 44.18
CA PRO A 762 3.74 -25.19 42.85
C PRO A 762 3.72 -24.16 41.71
N ALA A 763 4.66 -24.30 40.77
CA ALA A 763 4.80 -23.41 39.62
C ALA A 763 4.00 -23.96 38.43
N PHE A 764 3.15 -23.12 37.85
CA PHE A 764 2.33 -23.49 36.68
C PHE A 764 2.86 -22.89 35.38
N ALA A 765 2.71 -23.63 34.28
CA ALA A 765 3.01 -23.18 32.92
C ALA A 765 1.80 -23.40 32.00
N PHE A 766 1.14 -22.31 31.62
CA PHE A 766 -0.05 -22.30 30.76
C PHE A 766 0.32 -21.93 29.32
N ASP A 767 0.42 -22.91 28.43
CA ASP A 767 0.73 -22.70 27.02
C ASP A 767 -0.57 -22.52 26.19
N GLY A 768 -0.89 -21.26 25.90
CA GLY A 768 -2.04 -20.83 25.09
C GLY A 768 -1.79 -20.83 23.58
N ARG A 769 -0.64 -21.32 23.09
CA ARG A 769 -0.29 -21.35 21.66
C ARG A 769 0.24 -22.69 21.16
N MET A 770 0.46 -23.66 22.05
CA MET A 770 1.04 -24.98 21.79
C MET A 770 2.43 -24.89 21.15
N ILE A 771 3.34 -24.12 21.78
CA ILE A 771 4.70 -23.91 21.31
C ILE A 771 5.80 -24.43 22.25
N LEU A 772 5.49 -24.78 23.49
CA LEU A 772 6.48 -25.22 24.48
C LEU A 772 6.65 -26.75 24.48
N ASP A 773 7.81 -27.23 24.94
CA ASP A 773 8.00 -28.65 25.24
C ASP A 773 7.36 -29.00 26.59
N HIS A 774 6.12 -29.48 26.53
CA HIS A 774 5.35 -29.86 27.72
C HIS A 774 5.95 -31.05 28.48
N CYS A 775 6.75 -31.89 27.82
CA CYS A 775 7.40 -33.03 28.47
C CYS A 775 8.57 -32.53 29.31
N HIS A 776 9.45 -31.73 28.71
CA HIS A 776 10.61 -31.13 29.40
C HIS A 776 10.19 -30.23 30.57
N LEU A 777 9.10 -29.47 30.43
CA LEU A 777 8.55 -28.67 31.52
C LEU A 777 8.08 -29.55 32.71
N HIS A 778 7.47 -30.71 32.46
CA HIS A 778 7.11 -31.64 33.52
C HIS A 778 8.33 -32.30 34.17
N GLU A 779 9.38 -32.64 33.41
CA GLU A 779 10.67 -33.14 33.95
C GLU A 779 11.33 -32.14 34.91
N ILE A 780 11.24 -30.84 34.60
CA ILE A 780 11.71 -29.74 35.46
C ILE A 780 10.86 -29.61 36.75
N GLY A 781 9.59 -30.02 36.70
CA GLY A 781 8.65 -30.02 37.82
C GLY A 781 7.46 -29.05 37.70
N PHE A 782 7.24 -28.43 36.53
CA PHE A 782 6.06 -27.60 36.32
C PHE A 782 4.75 -28.41 36.36
N GLN A 783 3.68 -27.75 36.82
CA GLN A 783 2.32 -28.13 36.46
C GLN A 783 1.98 -27.50 35.10
N VAL A 784 2.01 -28.31 34.05
CA VAL A 784 1.84 -27.84 32.66
C VAL A 784 0.39 -27.98 32.22
N GLU A 785 -0.17 -26.90 31.70
CA GLU A 785 -1.54 -26.83 31.21
C GLU A 785 -1.50 -26.26 29.78
N THR A 786 -2.15 -26.90 28.82
CA THR A 786 -2.18 -26.42 27.43
C THR A 786 -3.53 -26.66 26.77
N ILE A 787 -3.80 -25.86 25.75
CA ILE A 787 -5.04 -25.92 24.99
C ILE A 787 -5.09 -27.21 24.16
N GLY A 788 -6.24 -27.88 24.19
CA GLY A 788 -6.53 -29.03 23.35
C GLY A 788 -5.83 -30.33 23.70
N LYS A 789 -5.22 -30.44 24.88
CA LYS A 789 -4.52 -31.63 25.34
C LYS A 789 -4.65 -31.73 26.86
N VAL A 790 -5.01 -32.92 27.35
CA VAL A 790 -4.80 -33.29 28.75
C VAL A 790 -3.31 -33.56 28.90
N VAL A 791 -2.58 -32.68 29.58
CA VAL A 791 -1.22 -32.97 30.05
C VAL A 791 -1.39 -33.60 31.43
N SER A 792 -0.96 -34.85 31.58
CA SER A 792 -1.31 -35.68 32.73
C SER A 792 -0.51 -35.32 33.98
N SER A 793 -0.96 -34.30 34.71
CA SER A 793 -0.47 -33.99 36.06
C SER A 793 -0.87 -35.09 37.05
N GLY A 794 -0.01 -35.33 38.04
CA GLY A 794 -0.23 -36.38 39.07
C GLY A 794 -1.34 -36.08 40.09
N TYR A 795 -2.16 -35.06 39.86
CA TYR A 795 -3.25 -34.64 40.72
C TYR A 795 -4.58 -34.75 39.98
N MET A 796 -5.33 -35.83 40.24
CA MET A 796 -6.76 -35.80 40.00
C MET A 796 -7.38 -34.79 40.99
N LEU A 797 -7.75 -33.60 40.49
CA LEU A 797 -8.84 -32.86 41.11
C LEU A 797 -10.09 -33.77 41.09
N PRO A 798 -10.87 -33.82 42.17
CA PRO A 798 -12.04 -34.69 42.22
C PRO A 798 -13.02 -34.29 41.11
N LEU A 799 -13.47 -35.28 40.35
CA LEU A 799 -14.47 -35.12 39.29
C LEU A 799 -15.66 -34.31 39.81
N THR A 800 -16.13 -33.36 39.01
CA THR A 800 -17.37 -32.62 39.24
C THR A 800 -18.47 -33.62 39.60
N PRO A 801 -19.19 -33.46 40.74
CA PRO A 801 -20.26 -34.39 41.09
C PRO A 801 -21.29 -34.42 39.95
N PRO A 802 -21.79 -35.61 39.57
CA PRO A 802 -22.71 -35.72 38.45
C PRO A 802 -23.95 -34.86 38.71
N LEU A 803 -24.37 -34.11 37.69
CA LEU A 803 -25.57 -33.29 37.74
C LEU A 803 -26.75 -34.15 38.21
N ALA A 804 -27.37 -33.75 39.32
CA ALA A 804 -28.58 -34.39 39.79
C ALA A 804 -29.66 -34.30 38.69
N PRO A 805 -30.46 -35.37 38.47
CA PRO A 805 -31.48 -35.35 37.43
C PRO A 805 -32.49 -34.21 37.68
N PRO A 806 -33.11 -33.66 36.63
CA PRO A 806 -34.13 -32.62 36.78
C PRO A 806 -35.22 -33.07 37.74
N LYS A 807 -35.61 -32.18 38.67
CA LYS A 807 -36.81 -32.41 39.46
C LYS A 807 -38.02 -32.27 38.55
N GLU A 808 -38.85 -33.30 38.48
CA GLU A 808 -40.16 -33.21 37.84
C GLU A 808 -41.03 -32.17 38.59
N GLU A 809 -41.82 -31.41 37.83
CA GLU A 809 -42.69 -30.37 38.37
C GLU A 809 -43.92 -30.96 39.08
N LYS A 810 -44.25 -30.44 40.28
CA LYS A 810 -45.56 -30.51 40.95
C LYS A 810 -45.77 -29.30 41.84
#